data_AF-A0A3L7NMU2-F1
#
_entry.id   AF-A0A3L7NMU2-F1
#
_cell.length_a   1.000
_cell.length_b   1.000
_cell.length_c   1.000
_cell.angle_alpha   90.00
_cell.angle_beta   90.00
_cell.angle_gamma   90.00
#
_symmetry.space_group_name_H-M   'P 1'
#
loop_
_entity.id
_entity.type
_entity.pdbx_description
1 polymer ?
#
loop_
_entity_poly.entity_id
_entity_poly.type
_entity_poly.pdbx_seq_one_letter_code
_entity_poly.pdbx_strand_id
1 'polypeptide(L)'
;MNRGTTPSRSRSSTRSWKRPRRRCGNWPGSHADMPSIPYLARRAARHAIAAAILWIAIAPRPASAQRALTDIPTPDPAAELAAMEVAEGYEVNLFAADPAIRKPLQINFDPSGRMWVSSSSVYPQLKPGEVPDDTVTILDDTDGDGGADVWQVFASGLHMPTAVLPGDGGCYVANATEMLHLADTDGDGRADTRRTILSGFGTEDTHHLIHTFRWGPDARLYFNQSIYIHSHVETPHGIHRLNGGGMWRFRPATLDLAVFARGWVNPWGHAIDPWGRSLVTDGAGGEGINLGFPGAAYFTAVGTPRILHGMNPGSPKLCGLEILSGAHLPDDAQGTLVTHDFRANRVCRYRLTESGSGLKSEKLPDLIRSSRVDFRPIDVKMGPDGALYIADWYNPIIQHGEVDFRDDRRDRTHGRIWRVTAKGRPLVPRVDATTLSDTKLLDRFDTQDGYARDAARRVLVERGIAEVGPELDACVAAALRAAPGTAGYHRGLERRCLELLWLRQGLDDGSNAAIDRALLSRVLTSPDPRARAAACRVVVDWADRLGRPGAGPDGSPGPIDLLAPTVDDDVAAVRLEGVRALAAVGALTETSPADATRAAALALHAVDHPRDDALDYAVWLAARELQAAWIPAVLAGTFDDGGRPGRVMYAIRAAEATQTATWMVDRWQSGVATLTDLDQLIDNIALLGDAEQQALVFAMAIDPATPQVRAATVIGQQVEAFRKRRVVPTGDLSAVQSLLSSAEPSLTAAAIDAAAAWQVEAAADALAKIAGDGDRPLPVRRATILALGSLPGDAARAALCATAADQDSPAEIVAAALSSLVTRSPADAAPLAAAWLSRSPGEGLVHEVLRAFLGARGAADRLAIALQGTALTPATARAALQDVTAAGRPEPGLEAILGSASATGGPRSMTAAQRAELLTLARDGADATRGAAIYAAAQLRCIACHRIDREGGRVGPNLTAIGAASQPDYLLESLLEPAKNVKEGYASVVVLTTDGLVVSGIPVSRSDRELVLRDALDKEIRIRLVDIDEESPGTSLMPAGLVDGLSREQLADLLCYLVSLGRTAAVEEAR
;
A
#
# COMPACT_ATOMS: atom_id res chain seq x y z
N MET A 1 -78.98 -3.79 31.18
CA MET A 1 -79.76 -3.78 32.44
C MET A 1 -79.08 -4.69 33.46
N ASN A 2 -78.90 -4.17 34.68
CA ASN A 2 -78.65 -4.79 35.98
C ASN A 2 -77.94 -6.16 36.15
N ARG A 3 -76.78 -6.05 36.82
CA ARG A 3 -76.37 -6.67 38.10
C ARG A 3 -76.72 -8.15 38.38
N GLY A 4 -75.65 -8.93 38.55
CA GLY A 4 -75.27 -9.47 39.88
C GLY A 4 -75.26 -10.99 40.01
N THR A 5 -74.07 -11.58 40.23
CA THR A 5 -73.75 -12.55 41.32
C THR A 5 -72.28 -13.03 41.25
N THR A 6 -71.68 -13.15 42.44
CA THR A 6 -70.29 -13.46 42.87
C THR A 6 -69.88 -14.96 42.84
N PRO A 7 -68.70 -15.44 43.34
CA PRO A 7 -67.37 -14.84 43.61
C PRO A 7 -66.13 -15.68 43.13
N SER A 8 -64.92 -15.06 43.08
CA SER A 8 -63.72 -15.41 43.90
C SER A 8 -62.36 -15.06 43.25
N ARG A 9 -61.55 -14.30 44.03
CA ARG A 9 -60.07 -14.16 44.16
C ARG A 9 -59.18 -14.20 42.89
N SER A 10 -58.11 -13.41 42.73
CA SER A 10 -57.45 -12.32 43.47
C SER A 10 -56.23 -11.93 42.63
N ARG A 11 -55.86 -10.65 42.51
CA ARG A 11 -54.47 -10.20 42.21
C ARG A 11 -54.34 -8.69 42.37
N SER A 12 -53.48 -8.25 43.29
CA SER A 12 -52.76 -6.98 43.18
C SER A 12 -51.48 -6.99 44.02
N SER A 13 -50.51 -6.21 43.51
CA SER A 13 -49.40 -5.54 44.20
C SER A 13 -48.03 -6.25 44.35
N THR A 14 -47.06 -5.62 43.65
CA THR A 14 -45.76 -5.08 44.11
C THR A 14 -44.59 -5.97 44.57
N ARG A 15 -43.41 -5.51 44.07
CA ARG A 15 -42.03 -5.50 44.63
C ARG A 15 -41.08 -6.69 44.41
N SER A 16 -40.00 -6.33 43.70
CA SER A 16 -38.58 -6.71 43.81
C SER A 16 -38.21 -8.09 44.35
N TRP A 17 -37.57 -8.95 43.57
CA TRP A 17 -36.75 -10.04 44.14
C TRP A 17 -35.49 -10.37 43.32
N LYS A 18 -34.45 -10.67 44.10
CA LYS A 18 -33.08 -11.07 43.78
C LYS A 18 -32.99 -12.37 42.97
N ARG A 19 -31.87 -12.50 42.25
CA ARG A 19 -31.38 -13.73 41.58
C ARG A 19 -31.42 -14.98 42.48
N PRO A 20 -31.73 -16.17 41.90
CA PRO A 20 -31.28 -17.44 42.43
C PRO A 20 -30.28 -18.16 41.51
N ARG A 21 -29.31 -18.82 42.14
CA ARG A 21 -28.34 -19.76 41.57
C ARG A 21 -29.01 -21.09 41.19
N ARG A 22 -28.60 -21.72 40.08
CA ARG A 22 -28.61 -23.19 39.84
C ARG A 22 -27.41 -23.53 38.93
N ARG A 23 -26.38 -24.20 39.45
CA ARG A 23 -26.12 -25.66 39.46
C ARG A 23 -25.90 -26.25 38.07
N CYS A 24 -24.62 -26.38 37.70
CA CYS A 24 -24.12 -27.22 36.61
C CYS A 24 -24.13 -28.70 37.02
N GLY A 25 -24.49 -29.57 36.09
CA GLY A 25 -24.33 -31.02 36.16
C GLY A 25 -23.08 -31.47 35.40
N ASN A 26 -22.42 -32.48 35.95
CA ASN A 26 -21.17 -33.12 35.53
C ASN A 26 -21.26 -33.90 34.21
N TRP A 27 -20.13 -34.04 33.50
CA TRP A 27 -19.64 -35.29 32.88
C TRP A 27 -18.08 -35.35 32.97
N PRO A 28 -17.43 -36.56 32.93
CA PRO A 28 -16.26 -36.89 33.75
C PRO A 28 -14.97 -37.32 33.00
N GLY A 29 -13.83 -37.34 33.75
CA GLY A 29 -12.61 -38.17 33.56
C GLY A 29 -11.60 -37.67 32.51
N SER A 30 -10.27 -37.68 32.70
CA SER A 30 -9.38 -38.33 33.67
C SER A 30 -7.97 -37.68 33.65
N HIS A 31 -7.15 -38.03 34.66
CA HIS A 31 -5.90 -37.42 35.14
C HIS A 31 -4.69 -37.39 34.17
N ALA A 32 -3.88 -36.31 34.28
CA ALA A 32 -2.41 -36.36 34.38
C ALA A 32 -1.86 -35.02 34.95
N ASP A 33 -0.75 -35.10 35.68
CA ASP A 33 -0.20 -34.15 36.66
C ASP A 33 0.29 -32.78 36.13
N MET A 34 0.12 -31.73 36.95
CA MET A 34 0.80 -30.43 36.80
C MET A 34 1.92 -30.24 37.84
N PRO A 35 3.11 -29.75 37.48
CA PRO A 35 4.10 -29.29 38.46
C PRO A 35 3.83 -27.86 38.95
N SER A 36 4.20 -27.63 40.20
CA SER A 36 3.99 -26.45 41.03
C SER A 36 4.69 -25.15 40.58
N ILE A 37 4.05 -24.03 40.94
CA ILE A 37 4.43 -22.62 40.75
C ILE A 37 5.44 -22.18 41.83
N PRO A 38 6.72 -21.91 41.49
CA PRO A 38 7.41 -20.79 42.13
C PRO A 38 8.32 -19.94 41.21
N TYR A 39 8.20 -20.00 39.88
CA TYR A 39 9.07 -19.23 38.96
C TYR A 39 8.56 -17.80 38.65
N LEU A 40 7.25 -17.54 38.76
CA LEU A 40 6.63 -16.26 38.37
C LEU A 40 6.79 -15.13 39.40
N ALA A 41 6.96 -15.45 40.69
CA ALA A 41 6.99 -14.44 41.76
C ALA A 41 8.33 -13.66 41.84
N ARG A 42 9.44 -14.24 41.34
CA ARG A 42 10.76 -13.56 41.36
C ARG A 42 11.02 -12.65 40.15
N ARG A 43 10.24 -12.80 39.05
CA ARG A 43 10.36 -11.99 37.83
C ARG A 43 9.68 -10.62 37.96
N ALA A 44 8.58 -10.54 38.71
CA ALA A 44 7.83 -9.30 38.92
C ALA A 44 8.58 -8.24 39.75
N ALA A 45 9.39 -8.65 40.73
CA ALA A 45 10.07 -7.71 41.64
C ALA A 45 11.32 -7.03 41.04
N ARG A 46 11.97 -7.65 40.04
CA ARG A 46 13.16 -7.06 39.37
C ARG A 46 12.80 -6.11 38.23
N HIS A 47 11.63 -6.25 37.61
CA HIS A 47 11.16 -5.36 36.53
C HIS A 47 10.61 -4.02 37.06
N ALA A 48 10.12 -3.98 38.29
CA ALA A 48 9.57 -2.75 38.88
C ALA A 48 10.63 -1.68 39.24
N ILE A 49 11.86 -2.09 39.57
CA ILE A 49 12.94 -1.15 39.95
C ILE A 49 13.72 -0.67 38.71
N ALA A 50 13.87 -1.51 37.68
CA ALA A 50 14.47 -1.11 36.40
C ALA A 50 13.58 -0.13 35.62
N ALA A 51 12.25 -0.28 35.69
CA ALA A 51 11.29 0.63 35.06
C ALA A 51 11.30 2.05 35.67
N ALA A 52 11.56 2.18 36.98
CA ALA A 52 11.57 3.47 37.67
C ALA A 52 12.84 4.31 37.39
N ILE A 53 14.00 3.66 37.17
CA ILE A 53 15.24 4.36 36.82
C ILE A 53 15.26 4.76 35.34
N LEU A 54 14.60 3.98 34.46
CA LEU A 54 14.43 4.31 33.05
C LEU A 54 13.51 5.52 32.82
N TRP A 55 12.51 5.74 33.69
CA TRP A 55 11.58 6.87 33.56
C TRP A 55 12.17 8.24 33.95
N ILE A 56 13.20 8.29 34.80
CA ILE A 56 13.82 9.56 35.21
C ILE A 56 14.92 10.01 34.22
N ALA A 57 15.50 9.08 33.44
CA ALA A 57 16.48 9.39 32.40
C ALA A 57 15.85 9.68 31.02
N ILE A 58 14.57 9.36 30.83
CA ILE A 58 13.77 9.67 29.63
C ILE A 58 12.75 10.76 29.98
N ALA A 59 13.21 11.88 30.52
CA ALA A 59 12.47 13.12 30.28
C ALA A 59 12.62 13.40 28.78
N PRO A 60 11.54 13.39 27.98
CA PRO A 60 11.65 13.74 26.58
C PRO A 60 12.18 15.17 26.53
N ARG A 61 13.45 15.34 26.12
CA ARG A 61 13.87 16.63 25.61
C ARG A 61 13.03 16.82 24.35
N PRO A 62 12.20 17.87 24.26
CA PRO A 62 11.41 18.09 23.07
C PRO A 62 12.38 18.12 21.90
N ALA A 63 12.16 17.24 20.92
CA ALA A 63 12.86 17.31 19.65
C ALA A 63 12.82 18.76 19.19
N SER A 64 13.95 19.26 18.71
CA SER A 64 14.01 20.61 18.15
C SER A 64 13.36 20.57 16.77
N ALA A 65 12.04 20.41 16.72
CA ALA A 65 11.21 20.67 15.55
C ALA A 65 11.59 22.05 15.00
N GLN A 66 11.62 22.25 13.67
CA GLN A 66 12.14 23.43 12.96
C GLN A 66 11.70 24.77 13.61
N ARG A 67 12.41 25.22 14.65
CA ARG A 67 12.00 26.39 15.44
C ARG A 67 12.20 27.70 14.67
N ALA A 68 12.87 27.66 13.52
CA ALA A 68 13.27 28.82 12.72
C ALA A 68 12.79 28.80 11.25
N LEU A 69 11.56 28.33 10.98
CA LEU A 69 10.85 28.70 9.74
C LEU A 69 10.69 30.24 9.70
N THR A 70 11.59 30.92 8.98
CA THR A 70 11.64 32.40 8.85
C THR A 70 11.10 32.90 7.52
N ASP A 71 10.95 32.02 6.52
CA ASP A 71 10.48 32.34 5.18
C ASP A 71 9.01 31.96 5.03
N ILE A 72 8.12 32.77 5.63
CA ILE A 72 6.66 32.65 5.49
C ILE A 72 6.20 33.79 4.58
N PRO A 73 5.77 33.50 3.34
CA PRO A 73 5.27 34.52 2.44
C PRO A 73 4.03 35.22 3.03
N THR A 74 3.85 36.50 2.70
CA THR A 74 2.59 37.20 3.02
C THR A 74 1.43 36.50 2.28
N PRO A 75 0.31 36.20 2.95
CA PRO A 75 -0.89 35.64 2.31
C PRO A 75 -1.48 36.66 1.33
N ASP A 76 -1.16 36.51 0.04
CA ASP A 76 -1.64 37.38 -1.03
C ASP A 76 -1.94 36.55 -2.27
N PRO A 77 -3.22 36.36 -2.65
CA PRO A 77 -3.60 35.67 -3.87
C PRO A 77 -2.99 36.29 -5.14
N ALA A 78 -2.84 37.61 -5.23
CA ALA A 78 -2.27 38.23 -6.43
C ALA A 78 -0.78 37.90 -6.57
N ALA A 79 -0.03 37.94 -5.48
CA ALA A 79 1.37 37.52 -5.44
C ALA A 79 1.53 36.02 -5.74
N GLU A 80 0.58 35.20 -5.31
CA GLU A 80 0.55 33.78 -5.67
C GLU A 80 0.35 33.58 -7.16
N LEU A 81 -0.68 34.18 -7.73
CA LEU A 81 -0.99 34.07 -9.15
C LEU A 81 0.20 34.51 -10.02
N ALA A 82 0.90 35.58 -9.62
CA ALA A 82 2.10 36.06 -10.30
C ALA A 82 3.30 35.09 -10.21
N ALA A 83 3.35 34.25 -9.18
CA ALA A 83 4.40 33.26 -8.96
C ALA A 83 4.12 31.90 -9.66
N MET A 84 2.93 31.73 -10.23
CA MET A 84 2.54 30.50 -10.93
C MET A 84 3.12 30.44 -12.35
N GLU A 85 3.84 29.36 -12.62
CA GLU A 85 4.15 28.90 -13.97
C GLU A 85 3.01 28.02 -14.46
N VAL A 86 2.21 28.53 -15.40
CA VAL A 86 1.05 27.83 -15.98
C VAL A 86 1.41 27.26 -17.34
N ALA A 87 1.00 26.01 -17.61
CA ALA A 87 1.23 25.36 -18.90
C ALA A 87 0.68 26.18 -20.08
N GLU A 88 1.36 26.07 -21.23
CA GLU A 88 0.96 26.75 -22.46
C GLU A 88 -0.50 26.43 -22.85
N GLY A 89 -1.23 27.45 -23.30
CA GLY A 89 -2.65 27.32 -23.68
C GLY A 89 -3.64 27.43 -22.53
N TYR A 90 -3.18 27.52 -21.27
CA TYR A 90 -4.03 27.70 -20.10
C TYR A 90 -3.87 29.08 -19.46
N GLU A 91 -4.88 29.48 -18.70
CA GLU A 91 -4.86 30.63 -17.78
C GLU A 91 -5.53 30.26 -16.46
N VAL A 92 -5.22 31.04 -15.43
CA VAL A 92 -5.71 30.82 -14.06
C VAL A 92 -6.29 32.13 -13.54
N ASN A 93 -7.44 32.04 -12.87
CA ASN A 93 -8.01 33.13 -12.11
C ASN A 93 -8.39 32.68 -10.69
N LEU A 94 -8.47 33.63 -9.76
CA LEU A 94 -8.98 33.36 -8.42
C LEU A 94 -10.50 33.20 -8.49
N PHE A 95 -11.02 32.08 -7.98
CA PHE A 95 -12.46 31.85 -7.87
C PHE A 95 -12.99 32.30 -6.50
N ALA A 96 -12.30 31.92 -5.42
CA ALA A 96 -12.67 32.30 -4.06
C ALA A 96 -11.45 32.30 -3.13
N ALA A 97 -11.51 33.09 -2.07
CA ALA A 97 -10.53 33.13 -0.99
C ALA A 97 -11.19 33.47 0.36
N ASP A 98 -10.41 33.64 1.41
CA ASP A 98 -10.89 34.19 2.68
C ASP A 98 -11.54 35.59 2.49
N PRO A 99 -12.58 35.94 3.29
CA PRO A 99 -13.13 35.18 4.42
C PRO A 99 -14.16 34.11 4.05
N ALA A 100 -14.53 33.93 2.76
CA ALA A 100 -15.59 33.00 2.35
C ALA A 100 -15.23 31.53 2.67
N ILE A 101 -13.96 31.19 2.53
CA ILE A 101 -13.40 29.86 2.80
C ILE A 101 -12.15 29.97 3.68
N ARG A 102 -11.80 28.87 4.36
CA ARG A 102 -10.56 28.75 5.14
C ARG A 102 -10.08 27.32 5.03
N LYS A 103 -8.85 27.10 4.58
CA LYS A 103 -8.24 25.77 4.44
C LYS A 103 -9.20 24.76 3.78
N PRO A 104 -9.61 25.04 2.53
CA PRO A 104 -10.54 24.17 1.82
C PRO A 104 -9.96 22.76 1.74
N LEU A 105 -10.73 21.77 2.20
CA LEU A 105 -10.36 20.36 2.37
C LEU A 105 -10.79 19.51 1.19
N GLN A 106 -12.05 19.66 0.78
CA GLN A 106 -12.62 19.02 -0.40
C GLN A 106 -13.61 19.98 -1.06
N ILE A 107 -13.68 19.92 -2.39
CA ILE A 107 -14.69 20.62 -3.20
C ILE A 107 -15.54 19.63 -4.00
N ASN A 108 -16.82 19.95 -4.16
CA ASN A 108 -17.74 19.27 -5.08
C ASN A 108 -18.78 20.27 -5.60
N PHE A 109 -19.38 19.99 -6.76
CA PHE A 109 -20.48 20.78 -7.30
C PHE A 109 -21.82 20.06 -7.12
N ASP A 110 -22.87 20.81 -6.82
CA ASP A 110 -24.24 20.29 -6.85
C ASP A 110 -24.85 20.36 -8.27
N PRO A 111 -26.01 19.71 -8.52
CA PRO A 111 -26.63 19.73 -9.86
C PRO A 111 -27.07 21.11 -10.36
N SER A 112 -27.13 22.13 -9.50
CA SER A 112 -27.41 23.53 -9.86
C SER A 112 -26.13 24.30 -10.23
N GLY A 113 -24.96 23.66 -10.12
CA GLY A 113 -23.66 24.24 -10.45
C GLY A 113 -23.05 25.07 -9.33
N ARG A 114 -23.53 24.97 -8.09
CA ARG A 114 -22.93 25.66 -6.94
C ARG A 114 -21.82 24.80 -6.35
N MET A 115 -20.75 25.43 -5.89
CA MET A 115 -19.63 24.73 -5.27
C MET A 115 -19.85 24.58 -3.76
N TRP A 116 -19.64 23.37 -3.26
CA TRP A 116 -19.66 23.02 -1.85
C TRP A 116 -18.24 22.77 -1.37
N VAL A 117 -17.86 23.42 -0.28
CA VAL A 117 -16.49 23.42 0.24
C VAL A 117 -16.50 23.01 1.71
N SER A 118 -15.79 21.95 2.06
CA SER A 118 -15.48 21.66 3.47
C SER A 118 -14.25 22.46 3.88
N SER A 119 -14.29 23.10 5.04
CA SER A 119 -13.24 24.01 5.52
C SER A 119 -12.84 23.65 6.94
N SER A 120 -11.55 23.76 7.29
CA SER A 120 -11.10 23.53 8.67
C SER A 120 -10.21 24.63 9.22
N SER A 121 -10.71 25.31 10.26
CA SER A 121 -9.95 26.22 11.10
C SER A 121 -9.34 25.52 12.32
N VAL A 122 -9.91 24.39 12.75
CA VAL A 122 -9.48 23.70 13.97
C VAL A 122 -8.31 22.74 13.76
N TYR A 123 -8.07 22.28 12.53
CA TYR A 123 -6.91 21.48 12.19
C TYR A 123 -5.59 22.20 12.56
N PRO A 124 -4.57 21.49 13.07
CA PRO A 124 -4.42 20.03 13.11
C PRO A 124 -5.01 19.34 14.34
N GLN A 125 -5.36 20.10 15.37
CA GLN A 125 -5.87 19.54 16.61
C GLN A 125 -6.71 20.59 17.34
N LEU A 126 -7.95 20.23 17.65
CA LEU A 126 -8.80 21.02 18.52
C LEU A 126 -8.19 21.10 19.93
N LYS A 127 -8.17 22.28 20.55
CA LYS A 127 -7.63 22.37 21.91
C LYS A 127 -8.60 21.71 22.91
N PRO A 128 -8.08 21.06 23.97
CA PRO A 128 -8.94 20.55 25.03
C PRO A 128 -9.86 21.65 25.59
N GLY A 129 -11.18 21.42 25.55
CA GLY A 129 -12.19 22.36 26.02
C GLY A 129 -12.72 23.34 24.97
N GLU A 130 -12.11 23.43 23.78
CA GLU A 130 -12.70 24.17 22.65
C GLU A 130 -13.85 23.37 22.03
N VAL A 131 -14.84 24.10 21.49
CA VAL A 131 -15.93 23.52 20.71
C VAL A 131 -15.52 23.59 19.23
N PRO A 132 -15.66 22.50 18.45
CA PRO A 132 -15.43 22.55 17.02
C PRO A 132 -16.36 23.57 16.34
N ASP A 133 -15.85 24.34 15.38
CA ASP A 133 -16.64 25.30 14.60
C ASP A 133 -16.19 25.35 13.13
N ASP A 134 -15.74 24.21 12.62
CA ASP A 134 -15.46 24.07 11.19
C ASP A 134 -16.77 24.08 10.37
N THR A 135 -16.65 24.40 9.08
CA THR A 135 -17.82 24.74 8.25
C THR A 135 -17.88 23.95 6.95
N VAL A 136 -19.11 23.86 6.43
CA VAL A 136 -19.39 23.63 5.01
C VAL A 136 -19.97 24.92 4.44
N THR A 137 -19.35 25.42 3.38
CA THR A 137 -19.74 26.65 2.70
C THR A 137 -20.20 26.34 1.27
N ILE A 138 -21.27 27.00 0.83
CA ILE A 138 -21.72 26.98 -0.57
C ILE A 138 -21.26 28.29 -1.22
N LEU A 139 -20.63 28.19 -2.40
CA LEU A 139 -20.16 29.29 -3.23
C LEU A 139 -20.90 29.26 -4.56
N ASP A 140 -21.25 30.44 -5.08
CA ASP A 140 -21.91 30.59 -6.37
C ASP A 140 -21.31 31.74 -7.17
N ASP A 141 -21.21 31.54 -8.48
CA ASP A 141 -20.84 32.54 -9.50
C ASP A 141 -22.10 32.84 -10.31
N THR A 142 -22.80 33.90 -9.91
CA THR A 142 -24.14 34.24 -10.41
C THR A 142 -24.11 35.09 -11.68
N ASP A 143 -22.99 35.75 -11.97
CA ASP A 143 -22.80 36.57 -13.17
C ASP A 143 -21.93 35.91 -14.26
N GLY A 144 -21.28 34.79 -13.92
CA GLY A 144 -20.48 33.97 -14.84
C GLY A 144 -19.12 34.57 -15.17
N ASP A 145 -18.59 35.47 -14.35
CA ASP A 145 -17.29 36.11 -14.59
C ASP A 145 -16.09 35.21 -14.21
N GLY A 146 -16.36 34.06 -13.60
CA GLY A 146 -15.37 33.10 -13.17
C GLY A 146 -14.89 33.30 -11.74
N GLY A 147 -15.50 34.19 -10.96
CA GLY A 147 -15.32 34.39 -9.53
C GLY A 147 -16.62 34.13 -8.75
N ALA A 148 -16.52 33.58 -7.54
CA ALA A 148 -17.68 33.46 -6.67
C ALA A 148 -18.05 34.83 -6.07
N ASP A 149 -19.23 35.34 -6.40
CA ASP A 149 -19.78 36.59 -5.89
C ASP A 149 -20.76 36.38 -4.72
N VAL A 150 -21.31 35.17 -4.59
CA VAL A 150 -22.20 34.78 -3.48
C VAL A 150 -21.62 33.62 -2.70
N TRP A 151 -21.70 33.69 -1.38
CA TRP A 151 -21.36 32.58 -0.50
C TRP A 151 -22.20 32.55 0.77
N GLN A 152 -22.42 31.33 1.29
CA GLN A 152 -23.14 31.12 2.54
C GLN A 152 -22.59 29.91 3.31
N VAL A 153 -22.50 30.04 4.64
CA VAL A 153 -22.21 28.91 5.52
C VAL A 153 -23.47 28.05 5.62
N PHE A 154 -23.44 26.88 5.00
CA PHE A 154 -24.54 25.91 5.05
C PHE A 154 -24.60 25.22 6.40
N ALA A 155 -23.44 24.82 6.94
CA ALA A 155 -23.35 24.19 8.25
C ALA A 155 -22.08 24.65 8.99
N SER A 156 -22.18 24.79 10.31
CA SER A 156 -21.07 25.06 11.23
C SER A 156 -21.07 24.06 12.40
N GLY A 157 -20.16 24.23 13.37
CA GLY A 157 -20.07 23.30 14.50
C GLY A 157 -19.52 21.91 14.13
N LEU A 158 -18.82 21.81 12.99
CA LEU A 158 -18.21 20.56 12.53
C LEU A 158 -16.82 20.38 13.12
N HIS A 159 -16.37 19.13 13.16
CA HIS A 159 -15.09 18.72 13.72
C HIS A 159 -14.21 18.13 12.62
N MET A 160 -13.30 18.94 12.08
CA MET A 160 -12.38 18.57 11.00
C MET A 160 -13.10 17.87 9.83
N PRO A 161 -14.03 18.55 9.13
CA PRO A 161 -14.78 17.97 8.03
C PRO A 161 -13.89 17.75 6.79
N THR A 162 -13.45 16.51 6.58
CA THR A 162 -12.48 16.12 5.54
C THR A 162 -13.10 15.89 4.17
N ALA A 163 -14.42 15.84 4.07
CA ALA A 163 -15.15 15.67 2.81
C ALA A 163 -16.55 16.28 2.89
N VAL A 164 -17.06 16.77 1.77
CA VAL A 164 -18.45 17.20 1.55
C VAL A 164 -18.93 16.68 0.20
N LEU A 165 -20.12 16.09 0.14
CA LEU A 165 -20.72 15.60 -1.10
C LEU A 165 -22.21 15.94 -1.15
N PRO A 166 -22.64 16.84 -2.05
CA PRO A 166 -24.06 17.17 -2.23
C PRO A 166 -24.88 15.95 -2.66
N GLY A 167 -26.09 15.82 -2.13
CA GLY A 167 -27.04 14.78 -2.51
C GLY A 167 -28.13 14.53 -1.47
N ASP A 168 -29.21 13.90 -1.93
CA ASP A 168 -30.36 13.48 -1.12
C ASP A 168 -30.96 14.66 -0.31
N GLY A 169 -31.15 15.80 -0.98
CA GLY A 169 -31.73 17.02 -0.40
C GLY A 169 -30.80 17.84 0.49
N GLY A 170 -29.51 17.53 0.51
CA GLY A 170 -28.53 18.22 1.35
C GLY A 170 -27.10 17.84 0.98
N CYS A 171 -26.29 17.47 1.97
CA CYS A 171 -24.95 16.95 1.76
C CYS A 171 -24.54 15.88 2.77
N TYR A 172 -23.64 15.00 2.32
CA TYR A 172 -22.90 14.08 3.17
C TYR A 172 -21.57 14.71 3.58
N VAL A 173 -21.20 14.59 4.86
CA VAL A 173 -19.96 15.17 5.41
C VAL A 173 -19.17 14.11 6.16
N ALA A 174 -17.87 13.98 5.85
CA ALA A 174 -16.94 13.21 6.68
C ALA A 174 -16.54 14.06 7.89
N ASN A 175 -17.22 13.89 9.01
CA ASN A 175 -17.02 14.66 10.23
C ASN A 175 -16.17 13.86 11.24
N ALA A 176 -14.87 13.79 10.98
CA ALA A 176 -13.89 13.00 11.72
C ALA A 176 -14.26 11.51 11.90
N THR A 177 -14.88 11.14 13.02
CA THR A 177 -15.24 9.75 13.39
C THR A 177 -16.55 9.26 12.76
N GLU A 178 -17.28 10.13 12.08
CA GLU A 178 -18.62 9.86 11.60
C GLU A 178 -18.88 10.43 10.19
N MET A 179 -19.84 9.83 9.50
CA MET A 179 -20.45 10.39 8.31
C MET A 179 -21.79 11.01 8.70
N LEU A 180 -21.94 12.31 8.46
CA LEU A 180 -23.18 13.04 8.66
C LEU A 180 -23.94 13.19 7.34
N HIS A 181 -25.27 13.30 7.43
CA HIS A 181 -26.11 13.92 6.41
C HIS A 181 -26.72 15.19 7.02
N LEU A 182 -26.56 16.29 6.30
CA LEU A 182 -27.03 17.62 6.67
C LEU A 182 -27.96 18.13 5.57
N ALA A 183 -29.16 18.57 5.93
CA ALA A 183 -30.15 19.05 4.97
C ALA A 183 -30.81 20.34 5.45
N ASP A 184 -31.27 21.13 4.49
CA ASP A 184 -32.08 22.33 4.66
C ASP A 184 -33.53 21.98 4.30
N THR A 185 -34.43 22.01 5.29
CA THR A 185 -35.83 21.63 5.10
C THR A 185 -36.79 22.81 4.97
N ASP A 186 -36.31 24.05 5.16
CA ASP A 186 -37.12 25.27 5.07
C ASP A 186 -36.73 26.22 3.92
N GLY A 187 -35.60 25.95 3.26
CA GLY A 187 -35.11 26.62 2.06
C GLY A 187 -34.34 27.91 2.35
N ASP A 188 -33.87 28.13 3.58
CA ASP A 188 -33.10 29.33 3.96
C ASP A 188 -31.61 29.27 3.57
N GLY A 189 -31.16 28.14 3.01
CA GLY A 189 -29.78 27.92 2.60
C GLY A 189 -28.88 27.40 3.73
N ARG A 190 -29.44 26.99 4.88
CA ARG A 190 -28.72 26.49 6.04
C ARG A 190 -29.25 25.13 6.47
N ALA A 191 -28.36 24.28 6.96
CA ALA A 191 -28.74 22.99 7.51
C ALA A 191 -29.52 23.17 8.82
N ASP A 192 -30.77 22.74 8.81
CA ASP A 192 -31.64 22.63 10.00
C ASP A 192 -31.74 21.18 10.51
N THR A 193 -31.31 20.22 9.69
CA THR A 193 -31.24 18.80 10.05
C THR A 193 -29.80 18.29 10.09
N ARG A 194 -29.51 17.45 11.10
CA ARG A 194 -28.24 16.75 11.26
C ARG A 194 -28.49 15.30 11.65
N ARG A 195 -28.05 14.36 10.81
CA ARG A 195 -28.18 12.92 11.07
C ARG A 195 -26.85 12.21 10.92
N THR A 196 -26.43 11.47 11.94
CA THR A 196 -25.30 10.53 11.81
C THR A 196 -25.75 9.31 11.02
N ILE A 197 -25.12 9.07 9.88
CA ILE A 197 -25.43 7.97 8.95
C ILE A 197 -24.56 6.76 9.25
N LEU A 198 -23.25 6.98 9.36
CA LEU A 198 -22.27 5.97 9.73
C LEU A 198 -21.41 6.51 10.87
N SER A 199 -21.02 5.64 11.78
CA SER A 199 -20.11 5.94 12.88
C SER A 199 -19.22 4.73 13.15
N GLY A 200 -18.22 4.90 14.02
CA GLY A 200 -17.28 3.82 14.35
C GLY A 200 -15.99 3.87 13.56
N PHE A 201 -15.64 5.03 12.98
CA PHE A 201 -14.30 5.30 12.47
C PHE A 201 -13.43 5.88 13.60
N GLY A 202 -12.21 5.36 13.76
CA GLY A 202 -11.22 5.86 14.70
C GLY A 202 -10.66 7.27 14.39
N THR A 203 -9.90 7.82 15.34
CA THR A 203 -9.28 9.17 15.32
C THR A 203 -7.80 9.13 15.69
N GLU A 204 -7.14 8.00 15.46
CA GLU A 204 -5.75 7.78 15.84
C GLU A 204 -4.79 8.79 15.21
N ASP A 205 -5.12 9.30 14.02
CA ASP A 205 -4.41 10.38 13.35
C ASP A 205 -5.39 11.26 12.56
N THR A 206 -5.35 12.57 12.81
CA THR A 206 -6.25 13.58 12.23
C THR A 206 -6.02 13.84 10.74
N HIS A 207 -4.91 13.40 10.15
CA HIS A 207 -4.70 13.40 8.69
C HIS A 207 -5.22 12.15 8.00
N HIS A 208 -5.41 11.07 8.76
CA HIS A 208 -5.74 9.75 8.27
C HIS A 208 -7.16 9.42 8.71
N LEU A 209 -8.12 10.25 8.30
CA LEU A 209 -9.54 10.08 8.59
C LEU A 209 -10.29 9.51 7.38
N ILE A 210 -11.60 9.29 7.48
CA ILE A 210 -12.42 9.06 6.28
C ILE A 210 -12.48 10.35 5.46
N HIS A 211 -12.44 10.27 4.14
CA HIS A 211 -12.29 11.45 3.27
C HIS A 211 -12.63 11.09 1.81
N THR A 212 -12.48 12.05 0.90
CA THR A 212 -12.62 11.85 -0.56
C THR A 212 -13.98 11.26 -0.96
N PHE A 213 -15.08 11.90 -0.57
CA PHE A 213 -16.41 11.45 -0.97
C PHE A 213 -16.66 11.70 -2.47
N ARG A 214 -17.17 10.67 -3.17
CA ARG A 214 -17.50 10.68 -4.59
C ARG A 214 -18.80 9.91 -4.84
N TRP A 215 -19.65 10.41 -5.73
CA TRP A 215 -20.72 9.58 -6.30
C TRP A 215 -20.15 8.67 -7.39
N GLY A 216 -20.48 7.39 -7.34
CA GLY A 216 -20.24 6.46 -8.43
C GLY A 216 -21.37 6.48 -9.46
N PRO A 217 -21.12 5.94 -10.66
CA PRO A 217 -22.15 5.84 -11.69
C PRO A 217 -23.30 4.91 -11.28
N ASP A 218 -23.03 3.94 -10.40
CA ASP A 218 -24.02 3.05 -9.76
C ASP A 218 -24.87 3.73 -8.66
N ALA A 219 -24.81 5.07 -8.58
CA ALA A 219 -25.45 5.91 -7.57
C ALA A 219 -25.08 5.58 -6.11
N ARG A 220 -23.97 4.86 -5.90
CA ARG A 220 -23.40 4.62 -4.57
C ARG A 220 -22.38 5.70 -4.22
N LEU A 221 -22.24 5.98 -2.94
CA LEU A 221 -21.21 6.85 -2.39
C LEU A 221 -19.93 6.02 -2.19
N TYR A 222 -18.83 6.48 -2.78
CA TYR A 222 -17.50 5.94 -2.55
C TYR A 222 -16.71 6.90 -1.67
N PHE A 223 -15.97 6.35 -0.72
CA PHE A 223 -15.12 7.15 0.15
C PHE A 223 -13.89 6.38 0.61
N ASN A 224 -12.84 7.11 0.91
CA ASN A 224 -11.56 6.55 1.26
C ASN A 224 -11.34 6.61 2.78
N GLN A 225 -10.57 5.64 3.26
CA GLN A 225 -10.11 5.52 4.63
C GLN A 225 -8.59 5.33 4.60
N SER A 226 -7.90 5.91 5.57
CA SER A 226 -6.44 5.85 5.67
C SER A 226 -5.96 4.84 6.72
N ILE A 227 -4.65 4.52 6.69
CA ILE A 227 -4.05 3.36 7.36
C ILE A 227 -4.28 3.25 8.88
N TYR A 228 -4.30 4.36 9.62
CA TYR A 228 -4.32 4.29 11.09
C TYR A 228 -5.70 4.05 11.68
N ILE A 229 -6.77 4.16 10.88
CA ILE A 229 -8.14 4.04 11.39
C ILE A 229 -8.49 2.58 11.66
N HIS A 230 -8.84 2.29 12.90
CA HIS A 230 -9.64 1.11 13.23
C HIS A 230 -11.12 1.43 13.00
N SER A 231 -11.74 0.69 12.08
CA SER A 231 -13.14 0.88 11.70
C SER A 231 -14.01 -0.28 12.15
N HIS A 232 -15.04 0.05 12.91
CA HIS A 232 -16.05 -0.86 13.43
C HIS A 232 -17.43 -0.27 13.16
N VAL A 233 -17.87 -0.36 11.91
CA VAL A 233 -19.10 0.29 11.46
C VAL A 233 -20.24 -0.73 11.49
N GLU A 234 -21.28 -0.43 12.27
CA GLU A 234 -22.50 -1.23 12.32
C GLU A 234 -23.53 -0.68 11.33
N THR A 235 -24.10 -1.58 10.52
CA THR A 235 -25.20 -1.29 9.61
C THR A 235 -26.33 -2.31 9.83
N PRO A 236 -27.52 -2.12 9.25
CA PRO A 236 -28.57 -3.15 9.22
C PRO A 236 -28.11 -4.48 8.60
N HIS A 237 -27.02 -4.48 7.85
CA HIS A 237 -26.44 -5.66 7.18
C HIS A 237 -25.29 -6.31 7.98
N GLY A 238 -24.99 -5.78 9.17
CA GLY A 238 -23.98 -6.32 10.09
C GLY A 238 -22.82 -5.37 10.36
N ILE A 239 -21.74 -5.91 10.93
CA ILE A 239 -20.56 -5.12 11.29
C ILE A 239 -19.50 -5.24 10.18
N HIS A 240 -19.10 -4.10 9.64
CA HIS A 240 -18.09 -4.00 8.61
C HIS A 240 -16.78 -3.45 9.20
N ARG A 241 -15.66 -4.05 8.77
CA ARG A 241 -14.31 -3.70 9.24
C ARG A 241 -13.34 -3.58 8.08
N LEU A 242 -12.61 -2.47 8.06
CA LEU A 242 -11.45 -2.30 7.18
C LEU A 242 -10.16 -2.32 8.01
N ASN A 243 -10.12 -1.58 9.13
CA ASN A 243 -9.00 -1.54 10.08
C ASN A 243 -7.64 -1.21 9.43
N GLY A 244 -7.65 -0.40 8.38
CA GLY A 244 -6.49 -0.03 7.61
C GLY A 244 -6.88 0.92 6.48
N GLY A 245 -5.98 1.14 5.54
CA GLY A 245 -6.28 1.95 4.37
C GLY A 245 -7.18 1.21 3.40
N GLY A 246 -7.97 1.95 2.63
CA GLY A 246 -8.77 1.38 1.55
C GLY A 246 -9.92 2.27 1.13
N MET A 247 -10.83 1.68 0.37
CA MET A 247 -11.98 2.33 -0.23
C MET A 247 -13.25 1.60 0.18
N TRP A 248 -14.22 2.37 0.65
CA TRP A 248 -15.57 1.96 0.95
C TRP A 248 -16.50 2.26 -0.23
N ARG A 249 -17.53 1.43 -0.38
CA ARG A 249 -18.67 1.63 -1.28
C ARG A 249 -19.94 1.53 -0.46
N PHE A 250 -20.80 2.55 -0.54
CA PHE A 250 -21.93 2.73 0.36
C PHE A 250 -23.19 3.13 -0.39
N ARG A 251 -24.32 2.48 -0.10
CA ARG A 251 -25.65 2.87 -0.59
C ARG A 251 -26.43 3.51 0.56
N PRO A 252 -26.61 4.85 0.58
CA PRO A 252 -27.26 5.52 1.70
C PRO A 252 -28.71 5.09 1.95
N ALA A 253 -29.48 4.83 0.88
CA ALA A 253 -30.89 4.45 0.98
C ALA A 253 -31.13 3.16 1.78
N THR A 254 -30.21 2.19 1.70
CA THR A 254 -30.33 0.87 2.36
C THR A 254 -29.31 0.67 3.47
N LEU A 255 -28.42 1.63 3.69
CA LEU A 255 -27.24 1.52 4.55
C LEU A 255 -26.32 0.33 4.22
N ASP A 256 -26.33 -0.13 2.96
CA ASP A 256 -25.45 -1.20 2.49
C ASP A 256 -24.02 -0.67 2.31
N LEU A 257 -23.10 -1.13 3.16
CA LEU A 257 -21.70 -0.73 3.19
C LEU A 257 -20.80 -1.92 2.87
N ALA A 258 -19.87 -1.75 1.94
CA ALA A 258 -18.90 -2.78 1.60
C ALA A 258 -17.50 -2.19 1.44
N VAL A 259 -16.48 -2.99 1.75
CA VAL A 259 -15.10 -2.68 1.38
C VAL A 259 -14.93 -2.99 -0.10
N PHE A 260 -14.61 -1.98 -0.90
CA PHE A 260 -14.38 -2.14 -2.34
C PHE A 260 -12.94 -2.58 -2.63
N ALA A 261 -11.96 -1.90 -2.04
CA ALA A 261 -10.54 -2.20 -2.16
C ALA A 261 -9.82 -1.94 -0.82
N ARG A 262 -8.68 -2.60 -0.61
CA ARG A 262 -7.89 -2.57 0.63
C ARG A 262 -6.47 -2.07 0.35
N GLY A 263 -5.85 -1.46 1.35
CA GLY A 263 -4.49 -0.91 1.26
C GLY A 263 -4.47 0.57 0.91
N TRP A 264 -3.27 1.10 0.66
CA TRP A 264 -2.88 2.51 0.63
C TRP A 264 -2.70 3.17 2.00
N VAL A 265 -1.80 4.14 2.06
CA VAL A 265 -1.40 4.79 3.31
C VAL A 265 -2.37 5.94 3.64
N ASN A 266 -2.54 6.89 2.72
CA ASN A 266 -3.43 8.04 2.86
C ASN A 266 -4.07 8.42 1.51
N PRO A 267 -5.03 7.63 0.98
CA PRO A 267 -5.54 7.76 -0.38
C PRO A 267 -6.45 8.99 -0.61
N TRP A 268 -5.89 10.20 -0.65
CA TRP A 268 -6.65 11.45 -0.84
C TRP A 268 -7.11 11.76 -2.27
N GLY A 269 -6.77 10.93 -3.25
CA GLY A 269 -7.31 11.07 -4.61
C GLY A 269 -8.16 9.88 -5.01
N HIS A 270 -9.36 10.17 -5.52
CA HIS A 270 -10.25 9.18 -6.14
C HIS A 270 -11.04 9.82 -7.28
N ALA A 271 -10.95 9.22 -8.46
CA ALA A 271 -11.79 9.50 -9.62
C ALA A 271 -12.30 8.18 -10.22
N ILE A 272 -13.47 8.23 -10.85
CA ILE A 272 -14.07 7.08 -11.52
C ILE A 272 -14.15 7.43 -13.01
N ASP A 273 -13.58 6.58 -13.86
CA ASP A 273 -13.61 6.82 -15.31
C ASP A 273 -15.03 6.61 -15.89
N PRO A 274 -15.28 7.05 -17.14
CA PRO A 274 -16.60 6.89 -17.77
C PRO A 274 -17.08 5.43 -17.96
N TRP A 275 -16.25 4.44 -17.60
CA TRP A 275 -16.54 3.01 -17.66
C TRP A 275 -16.57 2.37 -16.27
N GLY A 276 -16.55 3.18 -15.20
CA GLY A 276 -16.71 2.72 -13.83
C GLY A 276 -15.41 2.23 -13.18
N ARG A 277 -14.24 2.43 -13.78
CA ARG A 277 -12.96 2.04 -13.15
C ARG A 277 -12.54 3.09 -12.13
N SER A 278 -12.26 2.65 -10.90
CA SER A 278 -11.78 3.53 -9.84
C SER A 278 -10.27 3.74 -9.95
N LEU A 279 -9.84 4.99 -9.91
CA LEU A 279 -8.44 5.40 -9.97
C LEU A 279 -8.10 6.12 -8.67
N VAL A 280 -6.94 5.80 -8.09
CA VAL A 280 -6.58 6.24 -6.73
C VAL A 280 -5.17 6.81 -6.71
N THR A 281 -4.97 7.91 -5.99
CA THR A 281 -3.66 8.43 -5.60
C THR A 281 -3.50 8.46 -4.09
N ASP A 282 -2.26 8.41 -3.64
CA ASP A 282 -1.92 8.27 -2.22
C ASP A 282 -1.03 9.45 -1.75
N GLY A 283 -1.55 10.21 -0.79
CA GLY A 283 -0.91 11.37 -0.19
C GLY A 283 0.20 11.02 0.80
N ALA A 284 0.40 9.73 1.09
CA ALA A 284 1.52 9.24 1.88
C ALA A 284 2.26 8.03 1.25
N GLY A 285 1.71 7.44 0.19
CA GLY A 285 2.33 6.39 -0.62
C GLY A 285 3.20 6.94 -1.76
N GLY A 286 3.96 6.04 -2.40
CA GLY A 286 4.93 6.37 -3.46
C GLY A 286 4.69 5.64 -4.78
N GLU A 287 3.48 5.16 -5.02
CA GLU A 287 3.13 4.28 -6.15
C GLU A 287 2.41 5.01 -7.31
N GLY A 288 2.13 6.31 -7.12
CA GLY A 288 1.49 7.18 -8.13
C GLY A 288 0.01 6.87 -8.35
N ILE A 289 -0.40 6.68 -9.61
CA ILE A 289 -1.79 6.28 -9.94
C ILE A 289 -1.97 4.79 -9.70
N ASN A 290 -3.06 4.39 -9.04
CA ASN A 290 -3.42 3.01 -8.73
C ASN A 290 -4.78 2.67 -9.34
N LEU A 291 -5.00 1.39 -9.69
CA LEU A 291 -6.28 0.90 -10.22
C LEU A 291 -7.08 0.18 -9.11
N GLY A 292 -8.19 0.76 -8.69
CA GLY A 292 -9.13 0.13 -7.77
C GLY A 292 -10.12 -0.78 -8.50
N PHE A 293 -10.22 -2.03 -8.05
CA PHE A 293 -11.27 -2.98 -8.47
C PHE A 293 -11.70 -3.84 -7.26
N PRO A 294 -12.87 -4.52 -7.32
CA PRO A 294 -13.39 -5.30 -6.19
C PRO A 294 -12.41 -6.34 -5.63
N GLY A 295 -12.00 -6.17 -4.37
CA GLY A 295 -11.07 -7.06 -3.68
C GLY A 295 -9.58 -6.78 -3.94
N ALA A 296 -9.24 -5.76 -4.74
CA ALA A 296 -7.86 -5.32 -4.90
C ALA A 296 -7.24 -4.99 -3.54
N ALA A 297 -5.99 -5.41 -3.33
CA ALA A 297 -5.24 -5.15 -2.11
C ALA A 297 -3.88 -4.54 -2.44
N TYR A 298 -3.53 -3.45 -1.78
CA TYR A 298 -2.28 -2.71 -1.97
C TYR A 298 -1.40 -2.74 -0.72
N PHE A 299 -0.23 -2.11 -0.79
CA PHE A 299 0.61 -1.84 0.38
C PHE A 299 -0.26 -1.35 1.54
N THR A 300 -0.05 -1.90 2.75
CA THR A 300 -0.86 -1.68 3.98
C THR A 300 -2.23 -2.37 4.06
N ALA A 301 -2.60 -3.21 3.10
CA ALA A 301 -3.80 -4.03 3.22
C ALA A 301 -3.69 -5.00 4.42
N VAL A 302 -4.68 -4.97 5.31
CA VAL A 302 -4.70 -5.84 6.48
C VAL A 302 -5.17 -7.26 6.10
N GLY A 303 -4.47 -8.28 6.59
CA GLY A 303 -4.87 -9.68 6.45
C GLY A 303 -4.75 -10.24 5.03
N THR A 304 -4.00 -9.59 4.13
CA THR A 304 -3.82 -10.07 2.75
C THR A 304 -2.37 -10.48 2.48
N PRO A 305 -2.09 -11.74 2.14
CA PRO A 305 -0.73 -12.24 1.92
C PRO A 305 -0.11 -11.87 0.56
N ARG A 306 -0.92 -11.38 -0.39
CA ARG A 306 -0.49 -10.91 -1.71
C ARG A 306 -1.04 -9.51 -1.92
N ILE A 307 -0.26 -8.62 -2.53
CA ILE A 307 -0.67 -7.25 -2.83
C ILE A 307 -0.34 -6.90 -4.29
N LEU A 308 -0.94 -5.81 -4.76
CA LEU A 308 -0.69 -5.15 -6.03
C LEU A 308 0.19 -3.91 -5.82
N HIS A 309 0.76 -3.42 -6.92
CA HIS A 309 1.59 -2.22 -6.98
C HIS A 309 0.94 -1.17 -7.89
N GLY A 310 1.26 0.10 -7.65
CA GLY A 310 0.73 1.18 -8.49
C GLY A 310 1.49 1.31 -9.81
N MET A 311 0.96 2.16 -10.69
CA MET A 311 1.45 2.28 -12.06
C MET A 311 2.73 3.12 -12.16
N ASN A 312 3.11 3.86 -11.11
CA ASN A 312 4.27 4.75 -11.12
C ASN A 312 5.10 4.64 -9.83
N PRO A 313 5.75 3.49 -9.55
CA PRO A 313 6.59 3.32 -8.37
C PRO A 313 7.69 4.38 -8.27
N GLY A 314 7.85 4.97 -7.08
CA GLY A 314 8.75 6.10 -6.83
C GLY A 314 8.16 7.48 -7.10
N SER A 315 6.89 7.59 -7.48
CA SER A 315 6.20 8.88 -7.62
C SER A 315 6.17 9.67 -6.31
N PRO A 316 6.03 11.01 -6.39
CA PRO A 316 5.80 11.83 -5.22
C PRO A 316 4.47 11.45 -4.53
N LYS A 317 4.27 12.00 -3.34
CA LYS A 317 3.00 11.89 -2.61
C LYS A 317 1.96 12.73 -3.33
N LEU A 318 0.86 12.09 -3.74
CA LEU A 318 -0.15 12.71 -4.60
C LEU A 318 -1.48 12.89 -3.87
N CYS A 319 -2.06 14.08 -3.95
CA CYS A 319 -3.32 14.44 -3.27
C CYS A 319 -4.34 14.97 -4.30
N GLY A 320 -5.63 14.66 -4.10
CA GLY A 320 -6.68 14.96 -5.07
C GLY A 320 -6.55 14.15 -6.36
N LEU A 321 -7.66 13.97 -7.08
CA LEU A 321 -7.65 13.33 -8.39
C LEU A 321 -8.90 13.70 -9.18
N GLU A 322 -8.72 14.11 -10.43
CA GLU A 322 -9.81 14.36 -11.37
C GLU A 322 -9.44 13.93 -12.79
N ILE A 323 -10.44 13.51 -13.57
CA ILE A 323 -10.32 13.18 -14.99
C ILE A 323 -10.88 14.35 -15.80
N LEU A 324 -10.03 14.92 -16.67
CA LEU A 324 -10.43 16.05 -17.49
C LEU A 324 -11.44 15.62 -18.54
N SER A 325 -12.64 16.21 -18.49
CA SER A 325 -13.76 15.84 -19.38
C SER A 325 -14.58 17.04 -19.91
N GLY A 326 -14.29 18.24 -19.43
CA GLY A 326 -15.03 19.45 -19.82
C GLY A 326 -14.72 19.85 -21.25
N ALA A 327 -15.74 20.12 -22.06
CA ALA A 327 -15.57 20.46 -23.47
C ALA A 327 -14.82 21.78 -23.72
N HIS A 328 -14.74 22.63 -22.69
CA HIS A 328 -13.93 23.85 -22.71
C HIS A 328 -12.42 23.54 -22.82
N LEU A 329 -11.95 22.47 -22.17
CA LEU A 329 -10.53 22.09 -22.18
C LEU A 329 -10.08 21.60 -23.56
N PRO A 330 -8.77 21.74 -23.89
CA PRO A 330 -8.22 21.29 -25.17
C PRO A 330 -8.41 19.78 -25.40
N ASP A 331 -8.45 19.37 -26.67
CA ASP A 331 -8.75 17.98 -27.06
C ASP A 331 -7.68 16.99 -26.55
N ASP A 332 -6.41 17.40 -26.46
CA ASP A 332 -5.30 16.58 -25.95
C ASP A 332 -5.31 16.40 -24.42
N ALA A 333 -6.09 17.23 -23.72
CA ALA A 333 -6.32 17.16 -22.29
C ALA A 333 -7.43 16.16 -21.92
N GLN A 334 -8.36 15.87 -22.84
CA GLN A 334 -9.52 15.01 -22.57
C GLN A 334 -9.08 13.60 -22.16
N GLY A 335 -9.60 13.12 -21.02
CA GLY A 335 -9.28 11.81 -20.44
C GLY A 335 -7.92 11.74 -19.73
N THR A 336 -7.15 12.84 -19.68
CA THR A 336 -5.97 12.92 -18.81
C THR A 336 -6.37 13.16 -17.36
N LEU A 337 -5.50 12.79 -16.43
CA LEU A 337 -5.71 12.97 -15.00
C LEU A 337 -4.94 14.15 -14.49
N VAL A 338 -5.55 14.87 -13.54
CA VAL A 338 -4.89 15.92 -12.76
C VAL A 338 -4.90 15.53 -11.29
N THR A 339 -3.76 15.73 -10.64
CA THR A 339 -3.52 15.44 -9.21
C THR A 339 -2.36 16.31 -8.72
N HIS A 340 -2.14 16.40 -7.42
CA HIS A 340 -1.25 17.41 -6.84
C HIS A 340 -0.06 16.79 -6.14
N ASP A 341 1.12 17.33 -6.39
CA ASP A 341 2.28 17.14 -5.50
C ASP A 341 2.34 18.36 -4.58
N PHE A 342 1.55 18.28 -3.50
CA PHE A 342 1.36 19.37 -2.54
C PHE A 342 2.67 19.75 -1.81
N ARG A 343 3.67 18.84 -1.78
CA ARG A 343 4.98 19.10 -1.16
C ARG A 343 5.88 19.91 -2.07
N ALA A 344 5.74 19.76 -3.38
CA ALA A 344 6.51 20.48 -4.39
C ALA A 344 5.71 21.60 -5.08
N ASN A 345 4.62 22.07 -4.45
CA ASN A 345 3.86 23.26 -4.90
C ASN A 345 3.42 23.16 -6.38
N ARG A 346 2.96 21.98 -6.82
CA ARG A 346 2.64 21.74 -8.24
C ARG A 346 1.42 20.87 -8.48
N VAL A 347 0.82 21.08 -9.65
CA VAL A 347 -0.33 20.36 -10.19
C VAL A 347 0.16 19.47 -11.33
N CYS A 348 0.18 18.18 -11.10
CA CYS A 348 0.71 17.16 -12.02
C CYS A 348 -0.37 16.68 -12.99
N ARG A 349 0.05 16.25 -14.20
CA ARG A 349 -0.85 15.68 -15.21
C ARG A 349 -0.37 14.31 -15.67
N TYR A 350 -1.31 13.39 -15.93
CA TYR A 350 -1.02 12.01 -16.33
C TYR A 350 -1.91 11.52 -17.47
N ARG A 351 -1.40 10.64 -18.32
CA ARG A 351 -2.17 9.94 -19.36
C ARG A 351 -2.28 8.46 -19.05
N LEU A 352 -3.47 7.89 -19.25
CA LEU A 352 -3.69 6.45 -19.14
C LEU A 352 -3.82 5.80 -20.50
N THR A 353 -3.28 4.59 -20.61
CA THR A 353 -3.46 3.71 -21.76
C THR A 353 -3.83 2.31 -21.28
N GLU A 354 -4.69 1.62 -22.03
CA GLU A 354 -5.05 0.22 -21.75
C GLU A 354 -3.80 -0.68 -21.77
N SER A 355 -3.70 -1.59 -20.80
CA SER A 355 -2.56 -2.51 -20.69
C SER A 355 -2.99 -3.81 -20.00
N GLY A 356 -3.25 -4.86 -20.79
CA GLY A 356 -3.72 -6.14 -20.26
C GLY A 356 -5.10 -6.03 -19.61
N SER A 357 -5.22 -6.48 -18.37
CA SER A 357 -6.41 -6.31 -17.53
C SER A 357 -6.42 -5.00 -16.76
N GLY A 358 -5.27 -4.30 -16.73
CA GLY A 358 -5.09 -3.04 -16.04
C GLY A 358 -4.87 -1.85 -16.97
N LEU A 359 -4.15 -0.86 -16.44
CA LEU A 359 -3.82 0.40 -17.10
C LEU A 359 -2.34 0.68 -16.94
N LYS A 360 -1.79 1.47 -17.86
CA LYS A 360 -0.47 2.08 -17.74
C LYS A 360 -0.63 3.58 -17.60
N SER A 361 0.16 4.21 -16.73
CA SER A 361 0.16 5.65 -16.51
C SER A 361 1.48 6.29 -16.94
N GLU A 362 1.39 7.38 -17.69
CA GLU A 362 2.50 8.20 -18.15
C GLU A 362 2.37 9.61 -17.56
N LYS A 363 3.43 10.13 -16.92
CA LYS A 363 3.46 11.51 -16.45
C LYS A 363 3.64 12.45 -17.64
N LEU A 364 2.79 13.48 -17.72
CA LEU A 364 2.88 14.58 -18.67
C LEU A 364 3.53 15.82 -18.01
N PRO A 365 3.87 16.86 -18.77
CA PRO A 365 4.28 18.14 -18.19
C PRO A 365 3.26 18.64 -17.15
N ASP A 366 3.77 19.23 -16.07
CA ASP A 366 2.94 19.75 -14.98
C ASP A 366 2.03 20.88 -15.51
N LEU A 367 0.81 20.98 -14.98
CA LEU A 367 -0.17 21.99 -15.40
C LEU A 367 0.13 23.35 -14.76
N ILE A 368 0.53 23.34 -13.49
CA ILE A 368 0.88 24.53 -12.70
C ILE A 368 2.07 24.19 -11.80
N ARG A 369 3.03 25.10 -11.68
CA ARG A 369 4.05 25.12 -10.61
C ARG A 369 4.05 26.48 -9.94
N SER A 370 4.28 26.54 -8.63
CA SER A 370 4.51 27.80 -7.93
C SER A 370 5.86 27.79 -7.24
N SER A 371 6.55 28.92 -7.31
CA SER A 371 7.79 29.15 -6.54
C SER A 371 7.52 29.48 -5.06
N ARG A 372 6.25 29.70 -4.68
CA ARG A 372 5.88 30.02 -3.30
C ARG A 372 5.58 28.78 -2.50
N VAL A 373 6.16 28.72 -1.31
CA VAL A 373 6.03 27.58 -0.39
C VAL A 373 4.62 27.44 0.19
N ASP A 374 3.77 28.45 0.16
CA ASP A 374 2.43 28.39 0.75
C ASP A 374 1.33 27.88 -0.20
N PHE A 375 1.64 27.63 -1.48
CA PHE A 375 0.72 26.98 -2.43
C PHE A 375 0.57 25.48 -2.17
N ARG A 376 -0.55 25.05 -1.62
CA ARG A 376 -0.82 23.67 -1.20
C ARG A 376 -2.11 23.16 -1.85
N PRO A 377 -2.07 22.81 -3.15
CA PRO A 377 -3.22 22.20 -3.82
C PRO A 377 -3.46 20.80 -3.26
N ILE A 378 -4.68 20.52 -2.80
CA ILE A 378 -5.04 19.24 -2.16
C ILE A 378 -6.28 18.56 -2.73
N ASP A 379 -7.17 19.28 -3.41
CA ASP A 379 -8.29 18.67 -4.15
C ASP A 379 -8.48 19.36 -5.50
N VAL A 380 -9.17 18.68 -6.42
CA VAL A 380 -9.40 19.16 -7.77
C VAL A 380 -10.72 18.62 -8.31
N LYS A 381 -11.48 19.48 -9.01
CA LYS A 381 -12.76 19.12 -9.63
C LYS A 381 -13.02 19.79 -10.97
N MET A 382 -13.66 19.05 -11.87
CA MET A 382 -14.31 19.65 -13.04
C MET A 382 -15.55 20.42 -12.60
N GLY A 383 -15.71 21.64 -13.10
CA GLY A 383 -16.86 22.49 -12.81
C GLY A 383 -17.92 22.53 -13.91
N PRO A 384 -19.06 23.21 -13.65
CA PRO A 384 -20.23 23.25 -14.52
C PRO A 384 -20.03 24.03 -15.83
N ASP A 385 -18.96 24.80 -15.92
CA ASP A 385 -18.53 25.58 -17.07
C ASP A 385 -17.45 24.86 -17.91
N GLY A 386 -17.14 23.62 -17.55
CA GLY A 386 -16.10 22.82 -18.19
C GLY A 386 -14.68 23.23 -17.82
N ALA A 387 -14.49 24.14 -16.85
CA ALA A 387 -13.20 24.52 -16.31
C ALA A 387 -12.75 23.57 -15.17
N LEU A 388 -11.48 23.65 -14.80
CA LEU A 388 -10.91 22.89 -13.69
C LEU A 388 -10.77 23.78 -12.46
N TYR A 389 -11.16 23.29 -11.29
CA TYR A 389 -11.11 24.01 -10.02
C TYR A 389 -10.17 23.29 -9.05
N ILE A 390 -9.32 24.04 -8.37
CA ILE A 390 -8.27 23.52 -7.49
C ILE A 390 -8.46 24.11 -6.10
N ALA A 391 -8.65 23.25 -5.11
CA ALA A 391 -8.66 23.63 -3.71
C ALA A 391 -7.22 23.73 -3.20
N ASP A 392 -6.80 24.96 -2.93
CA ASP A 392 -5.51 25.28 -2.34
C ASP A 392 -5.71 25.61 -0.87
N TRP A 393 -5.29 24.68 -0.02
CA TRP A 393 -5.50 24.77 1.42
C TRP A 393 -4.77 25.99 2.01
N TYR A 394 -3.71 26.52 1.37
CA TYR A 394 -2.78 27.50 1.94
C TYR A 394 -2.07 27.00 3.21
N ASN A 395 -0.81 26.56 3.12
CA ASN A 395 -0.07 26.19 4.33
C ASN A 395 1.46 26.32 4.16
N PRO A 396 2.11 27.23 4.91
CA PRO A 396 3.57 27.30 4.91
C PRO A 396 4.23 26.08 5.58
N ILE A 397 3.51 25.39 6.48
CA ILE A 397 3.97 24.19 7.18
C ILE A 397 3.33 22.96 6.54
N ILE A 398 4.13 22.00 6.08
CA ILE A 398 3.65 20.84 5.31
C ILE A 398 3.06 19.77 6.23
N GLN A 399 3.64 19.52 7.41
CA GLN A 399 3.23 18.38 8.26
C GLN A 399 3.35 18.62 9.78
N HIS A 400 2.81 17.69 10.58
CA HIS A 400 2.83 17.76 12.05
C HIS A 400 4.22 17.59 12.66
N GLY A 401 5.13 16.88 11.99
CA GLY A 401 6.49 16.67 12.49
C GLY A 401 7.43 17.87 12.32
N GLU A 402 7.05 18.89 11.54
CA GLU A 402 7.92 20.05 11.26
C GLU A 402 8.00 21.01 12.43
N VAL A 403 6.85 21.30 13.06
CA VAL A 403 6.73 22.22 14.20
C VAL A 403 5.65 21.71 15.16
N ASP A 404 5.67 22.18 16.40
CA ASP A 404 4.65 21.82 17.40
C ASP A 404 3.22 22.08 16.87
N PHE A 405 2.25 21.31 17.35
CA PHE A 405 0.83 21.50 17.00
C PHE A 405 0.30 22.89 17.34
N ARG A 406 0.94 23.59 18.28
CA ARG A 406 0.58 24.92 18.78
C ARG A 406 1.53 26.00 18.32
N ASP A 407 2.38 25.73 17.34
CA ASP A 407 3.24 26.73 16.75
C ASP A 407 2.40 27.84 16.10
N ASP A 408 2.66 29.10 16.49
CA ASP A 408 1.89 30.27 16.04
C ASP A 408 1.98 30.51 14.52
N ARG A 409 2.96 29.90 13.83
CA ARG A 409 3.11 29.98 12.37
C ARG A 409 2.16 29.05 11.63
N ARG A 410 1.45 28.15 12.32
CA ARG A 410 0.39 27.35 11.70
C ARG A 410 -0.76 28.27 11.33
N ASP A 411 -0.89 28.52 10.03
CA ASP A 411 -2.05 29.24 9.51
C ASP A 411 -3.33 28.52 9.93
N ARG A 412 -4.43 29.27 10.15
CA ARG A 412 -5.77 28.72 10.46
C ARG A 412 -6.87 29.48 9.72
N THR A 413 -6.51 30.48 8.91
CA THR A 413 -7.45 31.51 8.47
C THR A 413 -7.54 31.67 6.97
N HIS A 414 -6.54 31.23 6.21
CA HIS A 414 -6.46 31.47 4.77
C HIS A 414 -6.80 30.21 3.98
N GLY A 415 -7.11 30.38 2.71
CA GLY A 415 -7.44 29.31 1.77
C GLY A 415 -7.87 29.90 0.44
N ARG A 416 -7.64 29.19 -0.66
CA ARG A 416 -7.87 29.69 -2.02
C ARG A 416 -8.50 28.61 -2.89
N ILE A 417 -9.37 29.03 -3.81
CA ILE A 417 -9.84 28.18 -4.90
C ILE A 417 -9.43 28.84 -6.20
N TRP A 418 -8.69 28.10 -7.00
CA TRP A 418 -8.21 28.53 -8.32
C TRP A 418 -9.04 27.89 -9.41
N ARG A 419 -9.39 28.67 -10.43
CA ARG A 419 -10.07 28.21 -11.64
C ARG A 419 -9.09 28.24 -12.80
N VAL A 420 -9.02 27.15 -13.57
CA VAL A 420 -8.12 26.97 -14.71
C VAL A 420 -8.95 26.81 -15.98
N THR A 421 -8.71 27.70 -16.95
CA THR A 421 -9.39 27.74 -18.24
C THR A 421 -8.40 27.60 -19.39
N ALA A 422 -8.91 27.22 -20.55
CA ALA A 422 -8.19 27.19 -21.81
C ALA A 422 -8.34 28.51 -22.54
N LYS A 423 -7.21 29.10 -22.97
CA LYS A 423 -7.19 30.36 -23.70
C LYS A 423 -7.92 30.26 -25.04
N GLY A 424 -8.73 31.27 -25.34
CA GLY A 424 -9.38 31.41 -26.65
C GLY A 424 -10.45 30.36 -26.97
N ARG A 425 -10.94 29.62 -25.97
CA ARG A 425 -12.03 28.65 -26.11
C ARG A 425 -13.26 29.10 -25.33
N PRO A 426 -14.48 28.93 -25.88
CA PRO A 426 -15.69 29.26 -25.14
C PRO A 426 -15.86 28.34 -23.93
N LEU A 427 -16.44 28.86 -22.86
CA LEU A 427 -16.86 28.07 -21.70
C LEU A 427 -18.08 27.21 -22.07
N VAL A 428 -18.27 26.13 -21.33
CA VAL A 428 -19.53 25.37 -21.38
C VAL A 428 -20.61 26.21 -20.69
N PRO A 429 -21.79 26.40 -21.29
CA PRO A 429 -22.88 27.10 -20.61
C PRO A 429 -23.30 26.33 -19.36
N ARG A 430 -23.30 27.02 -18.21
CA ARG A 430 -23.82 26.47 -16.96
C ARG A 430 -25.32 26.16 -17.11
N VAL A 431 -25.74 24.98 -16.66
CA VAL A 431 -27.14 24.55 -16.68
C VAL A 431 -27.51 24.00 -15.30
N ASP A 432 -28.59 24.52 -14.72
CA ASP A 432 -29.19 23.95 -13.53
C ASP A 432 -29.97 22.69 -13.89
N ALA A 433 -29.39 21.52 -13.61
CA ALA A 433 -29.98 20.23 -13.93
C ALA A 433 -31.28 19.98 -13.15
N THR A 434 -31.47 20.60 -11.98
CA THR A 434 -32.68 20.39 -11.16
C THR A 434 -33.96 20.87 -11.86
N THR A 435 -33.82 21.82 -12.78
CA THR A 435 -34.92 22.43 -13.56
C THR A 435 -35.26 21.68 -14.86
N LEU A 436 -34.45 20.69 -15.26
CA LEU A 436 -34.63 19.98 -16.51
C LEU A 436 -35.69 18.88 -16.39
N SER A 437 -36.41 18.60 -17.49
CA SER A 437 -37.28 17.43 -17.55
C SER A 437 -36.47 16.12 -17.62
N ASP A 438 -37.09 14.99 -17.27
CA ASP A 438 -36.43 13.67 -17.31
C ASP A 438 -35.85 13.34 -18.68
N THR A 439 -36.57 13.65 -19.76
CA THR A 439 -36.06 13.49 -21.12
C THR A 439 -34.77 14.29 -21.34
N LYS A 440 -34.73 15.55 -20.89
CA LYS A 440 -33.55 16.40 -21.05
C LYS A 440 -32.39 15.98 -20.16
N LEU A 441 -32.66 15.37 -19.01
CA LEU A 441 -31.64 14.77 -18.16
C LEU A 441 -31.07 13.50 -18.80
N LEU A 442 -31.92 12.62 -19.34
CA LEU A 442 -31.50 11.41 -20.05
C LEU A 442 -30.68 11.72 -21.32
N ASP A 443 -31.00 12.81 -22.03
CA ASP A 443 -30.20 13.31 -23.16
C ASP A 443 -28.76 13.67 -22.74
N ARG A 444 -28.52 14.02 -21.46
CA ARG A 444 -27.17 14.37 -20.99
C ARG A 444 -26.22 13.18 -20.97
N PHE A 445 -26.68 11.93 -20.93
CA PHE A 445 -25.78 10.76 -20.95
C PHE A 445 -24.98 10.63 -22.26
N ASP A 446 -25.36 11.36 -23.31
CA ASP A 446 -24.62 11.42 -24.58
C ASP A 446 -23.41 12.39 -24.54
N THR A 447 -23.37 13.33 -23.60
CA THR A 447 -22.26 14.31 -23.53
C THR A 447 -20.96 13.65 -23.08
N GLN A 448 -19.82 14.24 -23.46
CA GLN A 448 -18.50 13.86 -22.92
C GLN A 448 -18.23 14.49 -21.55
N ASP A 449 -18.93 15.56 -21.22
CA ASP A 449 -18.79 16.30 -19.95
C ASP A 449 -19.20 15.43 -18.76
N GLY A 450 -18.25 15.09 -17.89
CA GLY A 450 -18.49 14.25 -16.72
C GLY A 450 -19.44 14.87 -15.72
N TYR A 451 -19.27 16.16 -15.41
CA TYR A 451 -20.12 16.89 -14.47
C TYR A 451 -21.58 16.85 -14.93
N ALA A 452 -21.83 17.13 -16.22
CA ALA A 452 -23.19 17.13 -16.75
C ALA A 452 -23.89 15.76 -16.66
N ARG A 453 -23.15 14.66 -16.85
CA ARG A 453 -23.69 13.30 -16.68
C ARG A 453 -24.00 13.01 -15.22
N ASP A 454 -23.08 13.35 -14.31
CA ASP A 454 -23.22 13.07 -12.89
C ASP A 454 -24.35 13.89 -12.26
N ALA A 455 -24.45 15.19 -12.59
CA ALA A 455 -25.55 16.05 -12.18
C ALA A 455 -26.90 15.50 -12.67
N ALA A 456 -26.99 15.09 -13.94
CA ALA A 456 -28.22 14.53 -14.49
C ALA A 456 -28.63 13.23 -13.79
N ARG A 457 -27.67 12.32 -13.58
CA ARG A 457 -27.90 11.06 -12.87
C ARG A 457 -28.37 11.32 -11.44
N ARG A 458 -27.76 12.28 -10.73
CA ARG A 458 -28.11 12.60 -9.35
C ARG A 458 -29.56 13.05 -9.21
N VAL A 459 -30.00 13.96 -10.08
CA VAL A 459 -31.39 14.45 -10.11
C VAL A 459 -32.36 13.33 -10.44
N LEU A 460 -32.06 12.49 -11.45
CA LEU A 460 -32.93 11.36 -11.82
C LEU A 460 -33.07 10.36 -10.67
N VAL A 461 -31.98 10.03 -9.96
CA VAL A 461 -32.05 9.11 -8.82
C VAL A 461 -32.86 9.71 -7.67
N GLU A 462 -32.75 11.02 -7.41
CA GLU A 462 -33.52 11.70 -6.37
C GLU A 462 -35.04 11.77 -6.67
N ARG A 463 -35.42 11.85 -7.96
CA ARG A 463 -36.83 11.75 -8.40
C ARG A 463 -37.40 10.33 -8.21
N GLY A 464 -36.55 9.32 -8.28
CA GLY A 464 -36.90 7.93 -8.00
C GLY A 464 -37.65 7.23 -9.14
N ILE A 465 -37.77 5.91 -9.02
CA ILE A 465 -38.23 5.04 -10.12
C ILE A 465 -39.70 5.28 -10.52
N ALA A 466 -40.53 5.73 -9.57
CA ALA A 466 -41.95 5.98 -9.81
C ALA A 466 -42.18 7.15 -10.78
N GLU A 467 -41.32 8.16 -10.74
CA GLU A 467 -41.37 9.32 -11.64
C GLU A 467 -40.60 9.03 -12.94
N VAL A 468 -39.35 8.59 -12.83
CA VAL A 468 -38.42 8.46 -13.96
C VAL A 468 -38.68 7.22 -14.84
N GLY A 469 -39.35 6.21 -14.29
CA GLY A 469 -39.53 4.89 -14.91
C GLY A 469 -40.06 4.91 -16.36
N PRO A 470 -41.16 5.62 -16.68
CA PRO A 470 -41.74 5.61 -18.03
C PRO A 470 -40.80 6.15 -19.11
N GLU A 471 -40.15 7.29 -18.87
CA GLU A 471 -39.19 7.91 -19.77
C GLU A 471 -37.91 7.05 -19.91
N LEU A 472 -37.45 6.46 -18.80
CA LEU A 472 -36.33 5.53 -18.81
C LEU A 472 -36.65 4.28 -19.63
N ASP A 473 -37.81 3.67 -19.44
CA ASP A 473 -38.28 2.51 -20.21
C ASP A 473 -38.29 2.82 -21.71
N ALA A 474 -38.79 3.99 -22.10
CA ALA A 474 -38.81 4.44 -23.49
C ALA A 474 -37.39 4.58 -24.06
N CYS A 475 -36.46 5.18 -23.29
CA CYS A 475 -35.06 5.33 -23.67
C CYS A 475 -34.34 3.98 -23.79
N VAL A 476 -34.54 3.07 -22.84
CA VAL A 476 -33.97 1.71 -22.89
C VAL A 476 -34.52 0.96 -24.10
N ALA A 477 -35.83 1.00 -24.34
CA ALA A 477 -36.43 0.35 -25.48
C ALA A 477 -35.90 0.93 -26.82
N ALA A 478 -35.62 2.24 -26.88
CA ALA A 478 -34.97 2.85 -28.04
C ALA A 478 -33.51 2.39 -28.20
N ALA A 479 -32.75 2.34 -27.11
CA ALA A 479 -31.36 1.87 -27.11
C ALA A 479 -31.25 0.39 -27.54
N LEU A 480 -32.16 -0.46 -27.08
CA LEU A 480 -32.23 -1.88 -27.47
C LEU A 480 -32.61 -2.09 -28.94
N ARG A 481 -33.42 -1.19 -29.54
CA ARG A 481 -33.76 -1.23 -30.97
C ARG A 481 -32.65 -0.72 -31.89
N ALA A 482 -31.72 0.08 -31.36
CA ALA A 482 -30.63 0.61 -32.16
C ALA A 482 -29.70 -0.53 -32.60
N ALA A 483 -29.58 -0.73 -33.92
CA ALA A 483 -28.74 -1.79 -34.46
C ALA A 483 -27.24 -1.51 -34.15
N PRO A 484 -26.47 -2.51 -33.70
CA PRO A 484 -25.01 -2.41 -33.71
C PRO A 484 -24.56 -2.33 -35.18
N GLY A 485 -24.12 -1.17 -35.68
CA GLY A 485 -23.50 -1.16 -37.02
C GLY A 485 -23.12 0.18 -37.67
N THR A 486 -23.64 1.33 -37.26
CA THR A 486 -23.31 2.60 -37.95
C THR A 486 -22.03 3.23 -37.39
N ALA A 487 -20.99 3.31 -38.23
CA ALA A 487 -19.57 3.52 -37.86
C ALA A 487 -19.19 4.82 -37.10
N GLY A 488 -20.12 5.72 -36.80
CA GLY A 488 -19.90 6.88 -35.91
C GLY A 488 -20.70 6.85 -34.60
N TYR A 489 -21.62 5.89 -34.45
CA TYR A 489 -22.63 5.82 -33.40
C TYR A 489 -22.25 4.85 -32.26
N HIS A 490 -21.31 3.93 -32.50
CA HIS A 490 -21.02 2.81 -31.59
C HIS A 490 -20.49 3.20 -30.22
N ARG A 491 -19.43 4.03 -30.12
CA ARG A 491 -18.89 4.41 -28.78
C ARG A 491 -19.90 5.20 -27.95
N GLY A 492 -20.73 6.02 -28.60
CA GLY A 492 -21.81 6.75 -27.92
C GLY A 492 -22.90 5.81 -27.42
N LEU A 493 -23.35 4.87 -28.26
CA LEU A 493 -24.42 3.94 -27.92
C LEU A 493 -24.02 2.98 -26.79
N GLU A 494 -22.83 2.37 -26.84
CA GLU A 494 -22.43 1.39 -25.82
C GLU A 494 -22.28 2.06 -24.43
N ARG A 495 -21.69 3.26 -24.39
CA ARG A 495 -21.65 4.05 -23.15
C ARG A 495 -23.05 4.42 -22.68
N ARG A 496 -23.94 4.85 -23.60
CA ARG A 496 -25.33 5.19 -23.24
C ARG A 496 -26.06 3.99 -22.64
N CYS A 497 -25.94 2.80 -23.23
CA CYS A 497 -26.54 1.58 -22.68
C CYS A 497 -26.03 1.29 -21.26
N LEU A 498 -24.74 1.47 -21.02
CA LEU A 498 -24.15 1.30 -19.69
C LEU A 498 -24.66 2.36 -18.69
N GLU A 499 -24.75 3.63 -19.09
CA GLU A 499 -25.29 4.72 -18.27
C GLU A 499 -26.76 4.47 -17.89
N LEU A 500 -27.58 4.00 -18.83
CA LEU A 500 -28.96 3.61 -18.56
C LEU A 500 -29.06 2.40 -17.62
N LEU A 501 -28.14 1.43 -17.76
CA LEU A 501 -28.07 0.26 -16.87
C LEU A 501 -27.68 0.67 -15.44
N TRP A 502 -26.73 1.58 -15.29
CA TRP A 502 -26.36 2.13 -13.99
C TRP A 502 -27.47 3.00 -13.38
N LEU A 503 -28.20 3.77 -14.19
CA LEU A 503 -29.36 4.50 -13.69
C LEU A 503 -30.43 3.55 -13.16
N ARG A 504 -30.71 2.42 -13.85
CA ARG A 504 -31.57 1.35 -13.32
C ARG A 504 -31.06 0.81 -11.99
N GLN A 505 -29.76 0.54 -11.89
CA GLN A 505 -29.12 0.08 -10.65
C GLN A 505 -29.23 1.12 -9.51
N GLY A 506 -29.15 2.42 -9.84
CA GLY A 506 -29.26 3.50 -8.86
C GLY A 506 -30.70 3.77 -8.41
N LEU A 507 -31.68 3.55 -9.30
CA LEU A 507 -33.11 3.64 -9.03
C LEU A 507 -33.69 2.39 -8.37
N ASP A 508 -32.85 1.41 -8.07
CA ASP A 508 -33.25 0.13 -7.53
C ASP A 508 -33.82 0.26 -6.10
N ASP A 509 -35.13 0.09 -6.00
CA ASP A 509 -35.91 0.13 -4.76
C ASP A 509 -36.06 -1.25 -4.09
N GLY A 510 -35.33 -2.26 -4.59
CA GLY A 510 -35.44 -3.65 -4.15
C GLY A 510 -36.54 -4.44 -4.86
N SER A 511 -37.36 -3.80 -5.69
CA SER A 511 -38.36 -4.49 -6.51
C SER A 511 -37.73 -5.17 -7.73
N ASN A 512 -38.46 -6.10 -8.33
CA ASN A 512 -38.05 -6.72 -9.61
C ASN A 512 -38.22 -5.75 -10.79
N ALA A 513 -38.92 -4.62 -10.63
CA ALA A 513 -39.18 -3.67 -11.72
C ALA A 513 -37.92 -2.90 -12.13
N ALA A 514 -36.95 -2.74 -11.22
CA ALA A 514 -35.67 -2.10 -11.52
C ALA A 514 -34.70 -3.02 -12.31
N ILE A 515 -34.95 -4.33 -12.36
CA ILE A 515 -34.06 -5.30 -13.00
C ILE A 515 -34.36 -5.39 -14.49
N ASP A 516 -33.49 -4.78 -15.29
CA ASP A 516 -33.59 -4.82 -16.75
C ASP A 516 -32.67 -5.90 -17.36
N ARG A 517 -33.17 -7.14 -17.40
CA ARG A 517 -32.40 -8.29 -17.92
C ARG A 517 -32.02 -8.13 -19.39
N ALA A 518 -32.88 -7.50 -20.18
CA ALA A 518 -32.63 -7.30 -21.61
C ALA A 518 -31.47 -6.32 -21.82
N LEU A 519 -31.48 -5.20 -21.10
CA LEU A 519 -30.38 -4.24 -21.12
C LEU A 519 -29.09 -4.85 -20.54
N LEU A 520 -29.16 -5.53 -19.40
CA LEU A 520 -28.00 -6.19 -18.80
C LEU A 520 -27.34 -7.19 -19.77
N SER A 521 -28.14 -8.05 -20.41
CA SER A 521 -27.63 -9.02 -21.40
C SER A 521 -27.01 -8.34 -22.61
N ARG A 522 -27.58 -7.22 -23.07
CA ARG A 522 -27.04 -6.42 -24.19
C ARG A 522 -25.71 -5.75 -23.85
N VAL A 523 -25.53 -5.29 -22.61
CA VAL A 523 -24.28 -4.65 -22.17
C VAL A 523 -23.20 -5.70 -21.90
N LEU A 524 -23.54 -6.86 -21.32
CA LEU A 524 -22.62 -8.00 -21.15
C LEU A 524 -22.08 -8.55 -22.49
N THR A 525 -22.80 -8.32 -23.59
CA THR A 525 -22.42 -8.72 -24.95
C THR A 525 -22.02 -7.53 -25.84
N SER A 526 -21.75 -6.37 -25.22
CA SER A 526 -21.36 -5.15 -25.93
C SER A 526 -20.08 -5.34 -26.78
N PRO A 527 -20.00 -4.74 -27.97
CA PRO A 527 -18.74 -4.68 -28.72
C PRO A 527 -17.66 -3.85 -28.01
N ASP A 528 -18.00 -2.96 -27.06
CA ASP A 528 -17.02 -2.27 -26.23
C ASP A 528 -16.71 -3.11 -24.97
N PRO A 529 -15.48 -3.66 -24.84
CA PRO A 529 -15.13 -4.52 -23.71
C PRO A 529 -15.23 -3.80 -22.37
N ARG A 530 -15.09 -2.47 -22.33
CA ARG A 530 -15.20 -1.70 -21.08
C ARG A 530 -16.62 -1.71 -20.54
N ALA A 531 -17.62 -1.74 -21.43
CA ALA A 531 -19.01 -1.90 -21.05
C ALA A 531 -19.30 -3.31 -20.50
N ARG A 532 -18.74 -4.36 -21.15
CA ARG A 532 -18.86 -5.75 -20.66
C ARG A 532 -18.26 -5.90 -19.26
N ALA A 533 -17.06 -5.36 -19.06
CA ALA A 533 -16.37 -5.37 -17.77
C ALA A 533 -17.20 -4.69 -16.67
N ALA A 534 -17.74 -3.50 -16.93
CA ALA A 534 -18.59 -2.78 -15.99
C ALA A 534 -19.88 -3.53 -15.64
N ALA A 535 -20.53 -4.16 -16.62
CA ALA A 535 -21.77 -4.90 -16.43
C ALA A 535 -21.62 -6.12 -15.51
N CYS A 536 -20.42 -6.72 -15.41
CA CYS A 536 -20.15 -7.82 -14.48
C CYS A 536 -20.49 -7.42 -13.03
N ARG A 537 -20.23 -6.16 -12.64
CA ARG A 537 -20.53 -5.65 -11.30
C ARG A 537 -22.03 -5.46 -11.06
N VAL A 538 -22.79 -5.13 -12.11
CA VAL A 538 -24.26 -5.04 -12.03
C VAL A 538 -24.87 -6.42 -11.78
N VAL A 539 -24.29 -7.49 -12.38
CA VAL A 539 -24.72 -8.87 -12.07
C VAL A 539 -24.57 -9.19 -10.60
N VAL A 540 -23.47 -8.77 -9.95
CA VAL A 540 -23.26 -8.97 -8.51
C VAL A 540 -24.31 -8.23 -7.69
N ASP A 541 -24.55 -6.96 -8.00
CA ASP A 541 -25.50 -6.11 -7.27
C ASP A 541 -26.97 -6.58 -7.40
N TRP A 542 -27.31 -7.32 -8.45
CA TRP A 542 -28.64 -7.92 -8.67
C TRP A 542 -28.68 -9.44 -8.46
N ALA A 543 -27.61 -10.06 -7.97
CA ALA A 543 -27.45 -11.51 -7.95
C ALA A 543 -28.57 -12.23 -7.19
N ASP A 544 -29.04 -11.66 -6.08
CA ASP A 544 -30.11 -12.18 -5.24
C ASP A 544 -31.46 -12.31 -5.97
N ARG A 545 -31.73 -11.40 -6.91
CA ARG A 545 -32.99 -11.33 -7.67
C ARG A 545 -32.88 -11.79 -9.12
N LEU A 546 -31.65 -11.97 -9.64
CA LEU A 546 -31.43 -12.60 -10.94
C LEU A 546 -31.74 -14.12 -10.95
N GLY A 547 -32.09 -14.69 -9.81
CA GLY A 547 -32.56 -16.08 -9.69
C GLY A 547 -31.42 -17.10 -9.58
N ARG A 548 -31.78 -18.39 -9.53
CA ARG A 548 -30.81 -19.49 -9.42
C ARG A 548 -30.22 -19.87 -10.78
N PRO A 549 -29.01 -20.46 -10.83
CA PRO A 549 -28.42 -20.91 -12.09
C PRO A 549 -29.32 -21.88 -12.85
N GLY A 550 -29.53 -21.65 -14.14
CA GLY A 550 -30.37 -22.45 -15.03
C GLY A 550 -31.87 -22.53 -14.67
N ALA A 551 -32.34 -21.69 -13.74
CA ALA A 551 -33.68 -21.82 -13.14
C ALA A 551 -34.33 -20.45 -12.86
N GLY A 552 -34.15 -19.46 -13.75
CA GLY A 552 -35.02 -18.28 -13.74
C GLY A 552 -36.49 -18.71 -13.72
N PRO A 553 -37.41 -17.91 -13.12
CA PRO A 553 -38.83 -18.27 -13.02
C PRO A 553 -39.52 -18.53 -14.38
N ASP A 554 -38.84 -18.22 -15.48
CA ASP A 554 -39.20 -18.39 -16.90
C ASP A 554 -38.15 -19.19 -17.73
N GLY A 555 -37.09 -19.74 -17.11
CA GLY A 555 -35.96 -20.37 -17.79
C GLY A 555 -34.81 -19.43 -18.21
N SER A 556 -34.83 -18.17 -17.76
CA SER A 556 -33.73 -17.21 -17.98
C SER A 556 -32.42 -17.59 -17.23
N PRO A 557 -31.23 -17.17 -17.74
CA PRO A 557 -29.94 -17.45 -17.11
C PRO A 557 -29.82 -16.75 -15.75
N GLY A 558 -29.26 -17.47 -14.76
CA GLY A 558 -28.92 -16.93 -13.45
C GLY A 558 -27.60 -16.14 -13.47
N PRO A 559 -27.16 -15.57 -12.34
CA PRO A 559 -25.97 -14.71 -12.28
C PRO A 559 -24.69 -15.44 -12.70
N ILE A 560 -24.50 -16.70 -12.28
CA ILE A 560 -23.34 -17.51 -12.69
C ILE A 560 -23.36 -17.78 -14.20
N ASP A 561 -24.54 -18.04 -14.78
CA ASP A 561 -24.67 -18.30 -16.23
C ASP A 561 -24.38 -17.04 -17.06
N LEU A 562 -24.80 -15.87 -16.58
CA LEU A 562 -24.51 -14.58 -17.20
C LEU A 562 -23.01 -14.23 -17.17
N LEU A 563 -22.31 -14.61 -16.10
CA LEU A 563 -20.88 -14.35 -15.93
C LEU A 563 -19.98 -15.38 -16.61
N ALA A 564 -20.45 -16.61 -16.82
CA ALA A 564 -19.64 -17.70 -17.38
C ALA A 564 -18.89 -17.35 -18.69
N PRO A 565 -19.46 -16.60 -19.66
CA PRO A 565 -18.72 -16.22 -20.86
C PRO A 565 -17.59 -15.20 -20.61
N THR A 566 -17.68 -14.42 -19.53
CA THR A 566 -16.78 -13.27 -19.29
C THR A 566 -15.37 -13.69 -18.88
N VAL A 567 -15.20 -14.87 -18.29
CA VAL A 567 -13.89 -15.41 -17.89
C VAL A 567 -13.07 -15.95 -19.07
N ASP A 568 -13.74 -16.20 -20.20
CA ASP A 568 -13.14 -16.64 -21.46
C ASP A 568 -13.19 -15.53 -22.54
N ASP A 569 -13.53 -14.31 -22.15
CA ASP A 569 -13.56 -13.12 -23.03
C ASP A 569 -12.18 -12.86 -23.66
N ASP A 570 -12.12 -12.24 -24.84
CA ASP A 570 -10.86 -11.93 -25.53
C ASP A 570 -10.05 -10.84 -24.83
N VAL A 571 -10.71 -9.95 -24.09
CA VAL A 571 -10.10 -8.84 -23.37
C VAL A 571 -9.87 -9.16 -21.89
N ALA A 572 -8.62 -9.04 -21.45
CA ALA A 572 -8.21 -9.40 -20.08
C ALA A 572 -8.93 -8.61 -18.98
N ALA A 573 -9.31 -7.35 -19.24
CA ALA A 573 -10.06 -6.54 -18.27
C ALA A 573 -11.48 -7.08 -18.02
N VAL A 574 -12.11 -7.67 -19.04
CA VAL A 574 -13.42 -8.35 -18.87
C VAL A 574 -13.24 -9.63 -18.05
N ARG A 575 -12.19 -10.40 -18.34
CA ARG A 575 -11.85 -11.59 -17.53
C ARG A 575 -11.61 -11.24 -16.07
N LEU A 576 -10.94 -10.14 -15.78
CA LEU A 576 -10.70 -9.67 -14.40
C LEU A 576 -12.02 -9.39 -13.66
N GLU A 577 -12.90 -8.59 -14.24
CA GLU A 577 -14.20 -8.29 -13.63
C GLU A 577 -15.09 -9.54 -13.54
N GLY A 578 -15.08 -10.40 -14.55
CA GLY A 578 -15.79 -11.67 -14.57
C GLY A 578 -15.39 -12.62 -13.45
N VAL A 579 -14.08 -12.80 -13.24
CA VAL A 579 -13.52 -13.60 -12.15
C VAL A 579 -13.92 -13.04 -10.79
N ARG A 580 -13.82 -11.73 -10.59
CA ARG A 580 -14.21 -11.09 -9.32
C ARG A 580 -15.71 -11.16 -9.08
N ALA A 581 -16.53 -11.01 -10.12
CA ALA A 581 -17.98 -11.12 -10.03
C ALA A 581 -18.42 -12.56 -9.70
N LEU A 582 -17.80 -13.58 -10.31
CA LEU A 582 -18.06 -14.99 -9.96
C LEU A 582 -17.68 -15.29 -8.52
N ALA A 583 -16.54 -14.77 -8.04
CA ALA A 583 -16.14 -14.90 -6.65
C ALA A 583 -17.15 -14.27 -5.69
N ALA A 584 -17.60 -13.05 -5.99
CA ALA A 584 -18.60 -12.34 -5.17
C ALA A 584 -19.94 -13.10 -5.12
N VAL A 585 -20.46 -13.53 -6.28
CA VAL A 585 -21.71 -14.31 -6.35
C VAL A 585 -21.56 -15.67 -5.66
N GLY A 586 -20.43 -16.34 -5.85
CA GLY A 586 -20.11 -17.62 -5.22
C GLY A 586 -20.02 -17.55 -3.69
N ALA A 587 -19.69 -16.38 -3.14
CA ALA A 587 -19.52 -16.15 -1.71
C ALA A 587 -20.79 -15.67 -0.99
N LEU A 588 -21.88 -15.39 -1.71
CA LEU A 588 -23.16 -14.99 -1.11
C LEU A 588 -23.73 -16.08 -0.22
N THR A 589 -24.38 -15.69 0.87
CA THR A 589 -24.98 -16.61 1.85
C THR A 589 -26.11 -17.46 1.27
N GLU A 590 -26.82 -16.96 0.26
CA GLU A 590 -27.91 -17.67 -0.40
C GLU A 590 -27.41 -18.67 -1.45
N THR A 591 -26.13 -18.60 -1.83
CA THR A 591 -25.53 -19.46 -2.87
C THR A 591 -25.35 -20.87 -2.34
N SER A 592 -25.86 -21.86 -3.09
CA SER A 592 -25.71 -23.26 -2.71
C SER A 592 -24.24 -23.70 -2.79
N PRO A 593 -23.78 -24.69 -2.00
CA PRO A 593 -22.42 -25.21 -2.11
C PRO A 593 -22.07 -25.70 -3.53
N ALA A 594 -23.04 -26.25 -4.27
CA ALA A 594 -22.85 -26.70 -5.64
C ALA A 594 -22.62 -25.51 -6.60
N ASP A 595 -23.39 -24.43 -6.43
CA ASP A 595 -23.25 -23.21 -7.24
C ASP A 595 -21.95 -22.46 -6.90
N ALA A 596 -21.56 -22.40 -5.62
CA ALA A 596 -20.28 -21.84 -5.21
C ALA A 596 -19.10 -22.64 -5.79
N THR A 597 -19.22 -23.97 -5.83
CA THR A 597 -18.23 -24.84 -6.49
C THR A 597 -18.16 -24.57 -7.99
N ARG A 598 -19.31 -24.41 -8.66
CA ARG A 598 -19.38 -24.06 -10.08
C ARG A 598 -18.78 -22.69 -10.37
N ALA A 599 -19.05 -21.69 -9.53
CA ALA A 599 -18.43 -20.37 -9.65
C ALA A 599 -16.91 -20.44 -9.52
N ALA A 600 -16.39 -21.25 -8.59
CA ALA A 600 -14.95 -21.48 -8.44
C ALA A 600 -14.35 -22.15 -9.68
N ALA A 601 -15.00 -23.18 -10.23
CA ALA A 601 -14.58 -23.84 -11.46
C ALA A 601 -14.50 -22.87 -12.65
N LEU A 602 -15.55 -22.05 -12.85
CA LEU A 602 -15.58 -21.05 -13.92
C LEU A 602 -14.52 -19.97 -13.73
N ALA A 603 -14.33 -19.45 -12.50
CA ALA A 603 -13.30 -18.44 -12.23
C ALA A 603 -11.88 -18.94 -12.59
N LEU A 604 -11.62 -20.24 -12.47
CA LEU A 604 -10.35 -20.85 -12.85
C LEU A 604 -10.14 -21.02 -14.36
N HIS A 605 -11.16 -20.80 -15.21
CA HIS A 605 -10.96 -20.76 -16.67
C HIS A 605 -9.93 -19.71 -17.07
N ALA A 606 -9.87 -18.59 -16.35
CA ALA A 606 -8.89 -17.52 -16.58
C ALA A 606 -7.42 -18.01 -16.45
N VAL A 607 -7.16 -19.15 -15.80
CA VAL A 607 -5.83 -19.79 -15.73
C VAL A 607 -5.33 -20.26 -17.10
N ASP A 608 -6.22 -20.49 -18.05
CA ASP A 608 -5.86 -20.95 -19.40
C ASP A 608 -5.49 -19.80 -20.35
N HIS A 609 -5.72 -18.55 -19.92
CA HIS A 609 -5.45 -17.35 -20.71
C HIS A 609 -4.15 -16.66 -20.27
N PRO A 610 -3.53 -15.82 -21.12
CA PRO A 610 -2.48 -14.91 -20.67
C PRO A 610 -3.00 -14.00 -19.56
N ARG A 611 -2.23 -13.91 -18.47
CA ARG A 611 -2.54 -13.09 -17.29
C ARG A 611 -1.38 -12.16 -16.98
N ASP A 612 -1.73 -10.92 -16.69
CA ASP A 612 -0.87 -9.98 -15.99
C ASP A 612 -1.10 -10.08 -14.47
N ASP A 613 -0.38 -9.26 -13.70
CA ASP A 613 -0.41 -9.31 -12.24
C ASP A 613 -1.81 -9.08 -11.65
N ALA A 614 -2.62 -8.20 -12.26
CA ALA A 614 -3.95 -7.89 -11.77
C ALA A 614 -4.94 -9.05 -12.03
N LEU A 615 -4.94 -9.63 -13.23
CA LEU A 615 -5.78 -10.78 -13.54
C LEU A 615 -5.35 -12.01 -12.75
N ASP A 616 -4.04 -12.27 -12.64
CA ASP A 616 -3.55 -13.39 -11.82
C ASP A 616 -3.88 -13.19 -10.33
N TYR A 617 -3.79 -11.96 -9.80
CA TYR A 617 -4.26 -11.65 -8.45
C TYR A 617 -5.76 -11.91 -8.29
N ALA A 618 -6.59 -11.53 -9.26
CA ALA A 618 -8.04 -11.75 -9.21
C ALA A 618 -8.41 -13.24 -9.14
N VAL A 619 -7.75 -14.08 -9.95
CA VAL A 619 -7.94 -15.55 -9.97
C VAL A 619 -7.41 -16.16 -8.67
N TRP A 620 -6.23 -15.73 -8.21
CA TRP A 620 -5.67 -16.14 -6.93
C TRP A 620 -6.62 -15.84 -5.77
N LEU A 621 -7.20 -14.63 -5.73
CA LEU A 621 -8.12 -14.22 -4.67
C LEU A 621 -9.44 -15.02 -4.75
N ALA A 622 -9.99 -15.22 -5.95
CA ALA A 622 -11.20 -16.01 -6.16
C ALA A 622 -11.04 -17.46 -5.66
N ALA A 623 -9.89 -18.09 -5.96
CA ALA A 623 -9.57 -19.43 -5.45
C ALA A 623 -9.53 -19.46 -3.91
N ARG A 624 -9.08 -18.40 -3.25
CA ARG A 624 -9.02 -18.33 -1.77
C ARG A 624 -10.38 -18.07 -1.13
N GLU A 625 -11.15 -17.15 -1.68
CA GLU A 625 -12.48 -16.80 -1.17
C GLU A 625 -13.44 -17.98 -1.27
N LEU A 626 -13.36 -18.76 -2.35
CA LEU A 626 -14.24 -19.90 -2.59
C LEU A 626 -13.69 -21.26 -2.10
N GLN A 627 -12.57 -21.26 -1.35
CA GLN A 627 -11.89 -22.50 -0.92
C GLN A 627 -12.77 -23.44 -0.08
N ALA A 628 -13.71 -22.89 0.69
CA ALA A 628 -14.65 -23.68 1.48
C ALA A 628 -15.61 -24.51 0.59
N ALA A 629 -15.85 -24.08 -0.66
CA ALA A 629 -16.70 -24.78 -1.61
C ALA A 629 -15.90 -25.79 -2.46
N TRP A 630 -14.80 -25.34 -3.07
CA TRP A 630 -14.09 -26.19 -4.05
C TRP A 630 -13.18 -27.25 -3.44
N ILE A 631 -12.57 -27.02 -2.26
CA ILE A 631 -11.66 -28.02 -1.66
C ILE A 631 -12.40 -29.33 -1.36
N PRO A 632 -13.57 -29.32 -0.67
CA PRO A 632 -14.34 -30.55 -0.47
C PRO A 632 -14.72 -31.25 -1.79
N ALA A 633 -15.07 -30.48 -2.83
CA ALA A 633 -15.42 -31.03 -4.14
C ALA A 633 -14.23 -31.71 -4.84
N VAL A 634 -13.02 -31.13 -4.74
CA VAL A 634 -11.80 -31.75 -5.27
C VAL A 634 -11.51 -33.06 -4.55
N LEU A 635 -11.56 -33.06 -3.22
CA LEU A 635 -11.32 -34.26 -2.41
C LEU A 635 -12.37 -35.35 -2.67
N ALA A 636 -13.62 -34.98 -2.94
CA ALA A 636 -14.70 -35.90 -3.30
C ALA A 636 -14.68 -36.35 -4.77
N GLY A 637 -13.84 -35.75 -5.62
CA GLY A 637 -13.82 -36.02 -7.06
C GLY A 637 -15.03 -35.49 -7.83
N THR A 638 -15.74 -34.50 -7.28
CA THR A 638 -16.94 -33.88 -7.87
C THR A 638 -16.67 -32.48 -8.45
N PHE A 639 -15.45 -31.97 -8.32
CA PHE A 639 -15.05 -30.70 -8.92
C PHE A 639 -14.90 -30.82 -10.43
N ASP A 640 -15.58 -29.95 -11.19
CA ASP A 640 -15.45 -29.88 -12.63
C ASP A 640 -14.26 -28.99 -13.01
N ASP A 641 -13.16 -29.60 -13.44
CA ASP A 641 -11.99 -28.90 -13.94
C ASP A 641 -12.01 -28.69 -15.46
N GLY A 642 -13.09 -29.11 -16.15
CA GLY A 642 -13.19 -29.06 -17.61
C GLY A 642 -12.14 -29.94 -18.33
N GLY A 643 -11.59 -30.96 -17.66
CA GLY A 643 -10.48 -31.77 -18.17
C GLY A 643 -9.13 -31.05 -18.19
N ARG A 644 -8.99 -29.97 -17.41
CA ARG A 644 -7.78 -29.14 -17.28
C ARG A 644 -7.26 -29.20 -15.83
N PRO A 645 -6.54 -30.27 -15.43
CA PRO A 645 -6.09 -30.44 -14.04
C PRO A 645 -5.17 -29.32 -13.54
N GLY A 646 -4.47 -28.62 -14.44
CA GLY A 646 -3.68 -27.42 -14.11
C GLY A 646 -4.49 -26.29 -13.42
N ARG A 647 -5.81 -26.20 -13.67
CA ARG A 647 -6.70 -25.25 -12.97
C ARG A 647 -6.80 -25.57 -11.48
N VAL A 648 -6.97 -26.85 -11.14
CA VAL A 648 -7.02 -27.34 -9.76
C VAL A 648 -5.65 -27.20 -9.10
N MET A 649 -4.57 -27.50 -9.82
CA MET A 649 -3.20 -27.32 -9.30
C MET A 649 -2.90 -25.86 -8.97
N TYR A 650 -3.36 -24.92 -9.80
CA TYR A 650 -3.28 -23.50 -9.51
C TYR A 650 -4.07 -23.13 -8.25
N ALA A 651 -5.33 -23.58 -8.13
CA ALA A 651 -6.19 -23.28 -6.99
C ALA A 651 -5.61 -23.80 -5.66
N ILE A 652 -5.09 -25.03 -5.66
CA ILE A 652 -4.39 -25.63 -4.51
C ILE A 652 -3.22 -24.76 -4.06
N ARG A 653 -2.39 -24.33 -5.01
CA ARG A 653 -1.24 -23.47 -4.72
C ARG A 653 -1.66 -22.09 -4.23
N ALA A 654 -2.67 -21.48 -4.85
CA ALA A 654 -3.19 -20.16 -4.48
C ALA A 654 -3.79 -20.14 -3.06
N ALA A 655 -4.52 -21.19 -2.69
CA ALA A 655 -5.10 -21.35 -1.36
C ALA A 655 -4.10 -21.85 -0.30
N GLU A 656 -2.92 -22.33 -0.71
CA GLU A 656 -1.99 -23.07 0.16
C GLU A 656 -2.70 -24.25 0.85
N ALA A 657 -3.51 -24.99 0.08
CA ALA A 657 -4.43 -26.01 0.59
C ALA A 657 -3.71 -27.31 1.00
N THR A 658 -3.02 -27.31 2.14
CA THR A 658 -2.22 -28.46 2.61
C THR A 658 -3.04 -29.75 2.78
N GLN A 659 -4.34 -29.65 3.04
CA GLN A 659 -5.24 -30.80 3.16
C GLN A 659 -5.42 -31.60 1.87
N THR A 660 -4.97 -31.09 0.71
CA THR A 660 -5.02 -31.83 -0.56
C THR A 660 -3.79 -32.71 -0.80
N ALA A 661 -2.80 -32.72 0.09
CA ALA A 661 -1.53 -33.42 -0.10
C ALA A 661 -1.71 -34.92 -0.38
N THR A 662 -2.51 -35.64 0.41
CA THR A 662 -2.80 -37.07 0.19
C THR A 662 -3.49 -37.31 -1.16
N TRP A 663 -4.50 -36.49 -1.48
CA TRP A 663 -5.20 -36.57 -2.76
C TRP A 663 -4.24 -36.36 -3.95
N MET A 664 -3.26 -35.46 -3.81
CA MET A 664 -2.25 -35.22 -4.85
C MET A 664 -1.33 -36.43 -5.03
N VAL A 665 -0.91 -37.08 -3.93
CA VAL A 665 -0.12 -38.31 -3.98
C VAL A 665 -0.90 -39.45 -4.64
N ASP A 666 -2.17 -39.64 -4.28
CA ASP A 666 -3.02 -40.68 -4.88
C ASP A 666 -3.15 -40.49 -6.40
N ARG A 667 -3.27 -39.24 -6.85
CA ARG A 667 -3.30 -38.89 -8.28
C ARG A 667 -1.98 -39.14 -8.98
N TRP A 668 -0.86 -38.84 -8.33
CA TRP A 668 0.47 -39.13 -8.86
C TRP A 668 0.63 -40.65 -9.07
N GLN A 669 0.25 -41.45 -8.07
CA GLN A 669 0.36 -42.92 -8.12
C GLN A 669 -0.61 -43.56 -9.13
N SER A 670 -1.79 -42.98 -9.31
CA SER A 670 -2.79 -43.46 -10.28
C SER A 670 -2.49 -43.04 -11.72
N GLY A 671 -1.52 -42.14 -11.93
CA GLY A 671 -1.14 -41.57 -13.22
C GLY A 671 -1.96 -40.33 -13.61
N VAL A 672 -1.31 -39.41 -14.31
CA VAL A 672 -1.91 -38.18 -14.87
C VAL A 672 -1.76 -38.12 -16.38
N ALA A 673 -2.61 -37.34 -17.05
CA ALA A 673 -2.73 -37.35 -18.51
C ALA A 673 -1.53 -36.72 -19.23
N THR A 674 -0.84 -35.74 -18.63
CA THR A 674 0.29 -35.04 -19.26
C THR A 674 1.48 -34.88 -18.30
N LEU A 675 2.68 -34.74 -18.87
CA LEU A 675 3.90 -34.49 -18.08
C LEU A 675 3.86 -33.13 -17.37
N THR A 676 3.25 -32.11 -17.97
CA THR A 676 3.09 -30.79 -17.34
C THR A 676 2.23 -30.88 -16.07
N ASP A 677 1.15 -31.65 -16.13
CA ASP A 677 0.28 -31.86 -14.97
C ASP A 677 1.00 -32.66 -13.88
N LEU A 678 1.82 -33.64 -14.27
CA LEU A 678 2.65 -34.41 -13.35
C LEU A 678 3.65 -33.52 -12.61
N ASP A 679 4.30 -32.62 -13.34
CA ASP A 679 5.28 -31.70 -12.76
C ASP A 679 4.63 -30.72 -11.78
N GLN A 680 3.50 -30.10 -12.16
CA GLN A 680 2.76 -29.21 -11.25
C GLN A 680 2.26 -29.91 -9.99
N LEU A 681 1.80 -31.15 -10.14
CA LEU A 681 1.33 -31.98 -9.03
C LEU A 681 2.47 -32.26 -8.04
N ILE A 682 3.61 -32.72 -8.54
CA ILE A 682 4.80 -33.01 -7.71
C ILE A 682 5.35 -31.71 -7.08
N ASP A 683 5.35 -30.59 -7.81
CA ASP A 683 5.77 -29.29 -7.27
C ASP A 683 4.88 -28.85 -6.10
N ASN A 684 3.56 -29.03 -6.24
CA ASN A 684 2.61 -28.75 -5.17
C ASN A 684 2.78 -29.70 -3.98
N ILE A 685 3.08 -30.99 -4.20
CA ILE A 685 3.41 -31.92 -3.10
C ILE A 685 4.69 -31.46 -2.39
N ALA A 686 5.74 -31.11 -3.14
CA ALA A 686 7.01 -30.64 -2.61
C ALA A 686 6.89 -29.30 -1.86
N LEU A 687 5.89 -28.47 -2.15
CA LEU A 687 5.66 -27.22 -1.44
C LEU A 687 4.69 -27.36 -0.26
N LEU A 688 3.61 -28.15 -0.40
CA LEU A 688 2.46 -28.18 0.51
C LEU A 688 2.34 -29.46 1.34
N GLY A 689 3.00 -30.55 0.94
CA GLY A 689 2.98 -31.83 1.63
C GLY A 689 3.49 -31.75 3.07
N ASP A 690 3.05 -32.68 3.91
CA ASP A 690 3.61 -32.92 5.23
C ASP A 690 4.93 -33.72 5.13
N ALA A 691 5.54 -34.03 6.28
CA ALA A 691 6.84 -34.69 6.32
C ALA A 691 6.88 -36.05 5.59
N GLU A 692 5.78 -36.79 5.55
CA GLU A 692 5.68 -38.08 4.84
C GLU A 692 5.58 -37.88 3.33
N GLN A 693 4.73 -36.96 2.86
CA GLN A 693 4.65 -36.71 1.41
C GLN A 693 5.91 -36.03 0.87
N GLN A 694 6.58 -35.22 1.69
CA GLN A 694 7.91 -34.68 1.38
C GLN A 694 8.94 -35.80 1.19
N ALA A 695 8.89 -36.88 2.00
CA ALA A 695 9.77 -38.03 1.84
C ALA A 695 9.55 -38.74 0.49
N LEU A 696 8.31 -38.82 0.01
CA LEU A 696 8.00 -39.44 -1.29
C LEU A 696 8.63 -38.69 -2.46
N VAL A 697 8.46 -37.36 -2.52
CA VAL A 697 9.04 -36.56 -3.60
C VAL A 697 10.55 -36.39 -3.45
N PHE A 698 11.09 -36.45 -2.22
CA PHE A 698 12.53 -36.53 -1.98
C PHE A 698 13.12 -37.84 -2.52
N ALA A 699 12.48 -38.98 -2.23
CA ALA A 699 12.89 -40.29 -2.74
C ALA A 699 12.91 -40.32 -4.29
N MET A 700 11.91 -39.71 -4.93
CA MET A 700 11.88 -39.53 -6.38
C MET A 700 13.04 -38.64 -6.86
N ALA A 701 13.32 -37.52 -6.18
CA ALA A 701 14.38 -36.59 -6.57
C ALA A 701 15.79 -37.19 -6.46
N ILE A 702 16.01 -38.16 -5.56
CA ILE A 702 17.30 -38.87 -5.42
C ILE A 702 17.43 -40.11 -6.31
N ASP A 703 16.37 -40.51 -7.00
CA ASP A 703 16.43 -41.63 -7.95
C ASP A 703 17.32 -41.25 -9.16
N PRO A 704 18.35 -42.04 -9.50
CA PRO A 704 19.21 -41.79 -10.66
C PRO A 704 18.46 -41.70 -12.00
N ALA A 705 17.25 -42.26 -12.11
CA ALA A 705 16.40 -42.17 -13.28
C ALA A 705 15.72 -40.79 -13.45
N THR A 706 15.64 -39.99 -12.39
CA THR A 706 15.02 -38.66 -12.43
C THR A 706 15.93 -37.65 -13.12
N PRO A 707 15.44 -36.89 -14.12
CA PRO A 707 16.23 -35.84 -14.74
C PRO A 707 16.76 -34.84 -13.70
N GLN A 708 18.06 -34.51 -13.74
CA GLN A 708 18.70 -33.72 -12.69
C GLN A 708 18.08 -32.32 -12.50
N VAL A 709 17.63 -31.67 -13.58
CA VAL A 709 16.91 -30.39 -13.53
C VAL A 709 15.56 -30.54 -12.80
N ARG A 710 14.87 -31.67 -12.97
CA ARG A 710 13.61 -31.94 -12.27
C ARG A 710 13.86 -32.16 -10.78
N ALA A 711 14.88 -32.95 -10.43
CA ALA A 711 15.30 -33.13 -9.05
C ALA A 711 15.63 -31.78 -8.38
N ALA A 712 16.32 -30.88 -9.10
CA ALA A 712 16.64 -29.55 -8.59
C ALA A 712 15.39 -28.73 -8.23
N THR A 713 14.39 -28.70 -9.12
CA THR A 713 13.11 -28.01 -8.87
C THR A 713 12.41 -28.56 -7.64
N VAL A 714 12.31 -29.89 -7.51
CA VAL A 714 11.65 -30.53 -6.37
C VAL A 714 12.35 -30.18 -5.07
N ILE A 715 13.66 -30.43 -4.97
CA ILE A 715 14.45 -30.10 -3.77
C ILE A 715 14.31 -28.61 -3.41
N GLY A 716 14.34 -27.71 -4.40
CA GLY A 716 14.11 -26.29 -4.19
C GLY A 716 12.74 -25.96 -3.58
N GLN A 717 11.66 -26.60 -4.05
CA GLN A 717 10.32 -26.44 -3.44
C GLN A 717 10.26 -26.99 -2.01
N GLN A 718 10.95 -28.10 -1.72
CA GLN A 718 11.01 -28.66 -0.36
C GLN A 718 11.77 -27.74 0.61
N VAL A 719 12.85 -27.10 0.15
CA VAL A 719 13.56 -26.08 0.93
C VAL A 719 12.65 -24.88 1.20
N GLU A 720 11.84 -24.47 0.23
CA GLU A 720 10.85 -23.40 0.43
C GLU A 720 9.76 -23.81 1.43
N ALA A 721 9.30 -25.07 1.37
CA ALA A 721 8.38 -25.62 2.36
C ALA A 721 8.97 -25.58 3.78
N PHE A 722 10.27 -25.89 3.93
CA PHE A 722 10.98 -25.73 5.19
C PHE A 722 11.05 -24.27 5.64
N ARG A 723 11.41 -23.34 4.75
CA ARG A 723 11.50 -21.90 5.08
C ARG A 723 10.17 -21.36 5.60
N LYS A 724 9.05 -21.74 4.95
CA LYS A 724 7.70 -21.26 5.30
C LYS A 724 7.08 -21.99 6.50
N ARG A 725 7.16 -23.32 6.53
CA ARG A 725 6.37 -24.18 7.43
C ARG A 725 7.22 -25.08 8.34
N ARG A 726 8.55 -25.05 8.21
CA ARG A 726 9.51 -25.91 8.93
C ARG A 726 9.25 -27.41 8.74
N VAL A 727 8.69 -27.79 7.58
CA VAL A 727 8.51 -29.20 7.21
C VAL A 727 9.81 -29.74 6.63
N VAL A 728 10.25 -30.88 7.12
CA VAL A 728 11.44 -31.62 6.66
C VAL A 728 10.99 -33.01 6.22
N PRO A 729 11.53 -33.59 5.13
CA PRO A 729 11.23 -34.96 4.75
C PRO A 729 11.59 -35.94 5.88
N THR A 730 10.72 -36.92 6.15
CA THR A 730 11.08 -38.02 7.06
C THR A 730 12.08 -38.98 6.42
N GLY A 731 12.79 -39.76 7.24
CA GLY A 731 13.72 -40.78 6.79
C GLY A 731 15.19 -40.33 6.77
N ASP A 732 16.02 -41.04 6.01
CA ASP A 732 17.45 -40.78 5.92
C ASP A 732 17.77 -39.69 4.89
N LEU A 733 18.19 -38.52 5.38
CA LEU A 733 18.56 -37.38 4.56
C LEU A 733 20.03 -37.43 4.09
N SER A 734 20.81 -38.45 4.49
CA SER A 734 22.21 -38.60 4.06
C SER A 734 22.36 -38.65 2.54
N ALA A 735 21.31 -39.08 1.83
CA ALA A 735 21.24 -39.09 0.38
C ALA A 735 21.46 -37.71 -0.29
N VAL A 736 21.25 -36.58 0.42
CA VAL A 736 21.61 -35.25 -0.09
C VAL A 736 23.09 -35.18 -0.49
N GLN A 737 23.96 -35.92 0.20
CA GLN A 737 25.40 -35.99 -0.09
C GLN A 737 25.67 -36.46 -1.53
N SER A 738 24.87 -37.39 -2.06
CA SER A 738 25.07 -37.92 -3.42
C SER A 738 24.75 -36.85 -4.48
N LEU A 739 23.74 -36.01 -4.22
CA LEU A 739 23.30 -34.93 -5.12
C LEU A 739 24.35 -33.83 -5.27
N LEU A 740 25.19 -33.61 -4.24
CA LEU A 740 26.27 -32.63 -4.28
C LEU A 740 27.33 -32.95 -5.36
N SER A 741 27.44 -34.21 -5.77
CA SER A 741 28.38 -34.65 -6.80
C SER A 741 27.81 -34.56 -8.22
N SER A 742 26.59 -34.02 -8.38
CA SER A 742 25.93 -33.86 -9.68
C SER A 742 26.75 -33.01 -10.67
N ALA A 743 26.59 -33.31 -11.96
CA ALA A 743 27.11 -32.49 -13.05
C ALA A 743 26.19 -31.30 -13.40
N GLU A 744 24.91 -31.38 -13.04
CA GLU A 744 23.91 -30.32 -13.24
C GLU A 744 24.01 -29.24 -12.14
N PRO A 745 24.39 -27.99 -12.47
CA PRO A 745 24.63 -26.93 -11.48
C PRO A 745 23.41 -26.57 -10.64
N SER A 746 22.20 -26.60 -11.23
CA SER A 746 20.96 -26.29 -10.53
C SER A 746 20.67 -27.29 -9.41
N LEU A 747 20.96 -28.58 -9.63
CA LEU A 747 20.79 -29.64 -8.64
C LEU A 747 21.83 -29.54 -7.52
N THR A 748 23.09 -29.25 -7.85
CA THR A 748 24.13 -29.01 -6.84
C THR A 748 23.75 -27.84 -5.94
N ALA A 749 23.25 -26.74 -6.51
CA ALA A 749 22.79 -25.58 -5.74
C ALA A 749 21.60 -25.91 -4.82
N ALA A 750 20.58 -26.61 -5.34
CA ALA A 750 19.45 -27.05 -4.54
C ALA A 750 19.86 -28.01 -3.41
N ALA A 751 20.81 -28.91 -3.66
CA ALA A 751 21.35 -29.84 -2.67
C ALA A 751 22.16 -29.13 -1.57
N ILE A 752 22.94 -28.09 -1.92
CA ILE A 752 23.63 -27.23 -0.94
C ILE A 752 22.60 -26.54 -0.03
N ASP A 753 21.56 -25.96 -0.63
CA ASP A 753 20.46 -25.32 0.11
C ASP A 753 19.72 -26.30 1.02
N ALA A 754 19.45 -27.52 0.55
CA ALA A 754 18.81 -28.58 1.33
C ALA A 754 19.69 -29.08 2.48
N ALA A 755 20.99 -29.29 2.25
CA ALA A 755 21.92 -29.66 3.29
C ALA A 755 21.96 -28.61 4.41
N ALA A 756 21.93 -27.33 4.06
CA ALA A 756 21.87 -26.23 5.02
C ALA A 756 20.52 -26.15 5.74
N ALA A 757 19.41 -26.20 4.99
CA ALA A 757 18.05 -26.08 5.52
C ALA A 757 17.69 -27.22 6.47
N TRP A 758 18.04 -28.46 6.11
CA TRP A 758 17.72 -29.65 6.90
C TRP A 758 18.86 -30.08 7.82
N GLN A 759 19.96 -29.31 7.87
CA GLN A 759 21.12 -29.55 8.72
C GLN A 759 21.74 -30.95 8.56
N VAL A 760 21.93 -31.40 7.32
CA VAL A 760 22.40 -32.76 6.99
C VAL A 760 23.90 -32.91 7.27
N GLU A 761 24.26 -33.41 8.45
CA GLU A 761 25.66 -33.52 8.89
C GLU A 761 26.51 -34.45 8.01
N ALA A 762 25.91 -35.51 7.46
CA ALA A 762 26.58 -36.41 6.51
C ALA A 762 27.10 -35.70 5.24
N ALA A 763 26.57 -34.51 4.91
CA ALA A 763 27.02 -33.71 3.79
C ALA A 763 28.30 -32.89 4.08
N ALA A 764 28.73 -32.77 5.35
CA ALA A 764 29.82 -31.87 5.74
C ALA A 764 31.11 -32.09 4.95
N ASP A 765 31.57 -33.33 4.81
CA ASP A 765 32.81 -33.65 4.09
C ASP A 765 32.70 -33.36 2.58
N ALA A 766 31.55 -33.65 1.98
CA ALA A 766 31.30 -33.37 0.57
C ALA A 766 31.24 -31.86 0.30
N LEU A 767 30.59 -31.09 1.18
CA LEU A 767 30.57 -29.63 1.13
C LEU A 767 31.99 -29.07 1.34
N ALA A 768 32.75 -29.56 2.32
CA ALA A 768 34.14 -29.13 2.54
C ALA A 768 35.01 -29.35 1.29
N LYS A 769 34.83 -30.49 0.61
CA LYS A 769 35.53 -30.79 -0.65
C LYS A 769 35.14 -29.80 -1.76
N ILE A 770 33.86 -29.48 -1.93
CA ILE A 770 33.40 -28.52 -2.94
C ILE A 770 33.91 -27.10 -2.62
N ALA A 771 33.92 -26.70 -1.34
CA ALA A 771 34.43 -25.41 -0.91
C ALA A 771 35.94 -25.24 -1.21
N GLY A 772 36.72 -26.29 -1.00
CA GLY A 772 38.16 -26.33 -1.25
C GLY A 772 38.59 -26.59 -2.70
N ASP A 773 37.66 -26.97 -3.59
CA ASP A 773 37.96 -27.29 -4.99
C ASP A 773 38.25 -26.02 -5.80
N GLY A 774 39.53 -25.81 -6.14
CA GLY A 774 40.00 -24.65 -6.91
C GLY A 774 39.43 -24.54 -8.32
N ASP A 775 38.98 -25.66 -8.91
CA ASP A 775 38.45 -25.70 -10.28
C ASP A 775 36.97 -25.31 -10.34
N ARG A 776 36.28 -25.20 -9.19
CA ARG A 776 34.87 -24.81 -9.12
C ARG A 776 34.69 -23.29 -9.17
N PRO A 777 33.62 -22.77 -9.81
CA PRO A 777 33.32 -21.35 -9.81
C PRO A 777 33.18 -20.77 -8.39
N LEU A 778 33.73 -19.58 -8.16
CA LEU A 778 33.68 -18.89 -6.85
C LEU A 778 32.27 -18.81 -6.25
N PRO A 779 31.18 -18.49 -6.99
CA PRO A 779 29.84 -18.45 -6.43
C PRO A 779 29.38 -19.79 -5.82
N VAL A 780 29.75 -20.91 -6.44
CA VAL A 780 29.40 -22.26 -5.95
C VAL A 780 30.16 -22.56 -4.66
N ARG A 781 31.49 -22.37 -4.67
CA ARG A 781 32.35 -22.58 -3.48
C ARG A 781 31.87 -21.73 -2.31
N ARG A 782 31.50 -20.48 -2.56
CA ARG A 782 30.95 -19.56 -1.58
C ARG A 782 29.61 -20.05 -1.00
N ALA A 783 28.64 -20.43 -1.84
CA ALA A 783 27.37 -20.97 -1.37
C ALA A 783 27.55 -22.23 -0.50
N THR A 784 28.52 -23.08 -0.86
CA THR A 784 28.89 -24.27 -0.08
C THR A 784 29.46 -23.92 1.30
N ILE A 785 30.30 -22.89 1.40
CA ILE A 785 30.83 -22.40 2.68
C ILE A 785 29.71 -21.87 3.58
N LEU A 786 28.78 -21.11 3.00
CA LEU A 786 27.61 -20.64 3.73
C LEU A 786 26.76 -21.80 4.26
N ALA A 787 26.57 -22.85 3.46
CA ALA A 787 25.88 -24.07 3.89
C ALA A 787 26.60 -24.77 5.04
N LEU A 788 27.93 -24.95 4.97
CA LEU A 788 28.74 -25.49 6.07
C LEU A 788 28.53 -24.72 7.39
N GLY A 789 28.35 -23.40 7.32
CA GLY A 789 28.02 -22.56 8.47
C GLY A 789 26.78 -23.03 9.26
N SER A 790 25.80 -23.59 8.56
CA SER A 790 24.50 -23.99 9.13
C SER A 790 24.48 -25.40 9.74
N LEU A 791 25.49 -26.25 9.47
CA LEU A 791 25.54 -27.64 9.93
C LEU A 791 26.03 -27.72 11.38
N PRO A 792 25.39 -28.45 12.31
CA PRO A 792 25.73 -28.40 13.74
C PRO A 792 27.10 -29.02 14.11
N GLY A 793 27.64 -29.93 13.31
CA GLY A 793 28.82 -30.74 13.64
C GLY A 793 30.19 -30.02 13.73
N ASP A 794 31.13 -30.67 14.42
CA ASP A 794 32.52 -30.22 14.54
C ASP A 794 33.31 -30.29 13.23
N ALA A 795 32.96 -31.23 12.35
CA ALA A 795 33.59 -31.37 11.03
C ALA A 795 33.40 -30.10 10.18
N ALA A 796 32.19 -29.54 10.18
CA ALA A 796 31.88 -28.29 9.48
C ALA A 796 32.65 -27.10 10.08
N ARG A 797 32.74 -27.01 11.42
CA ARG A 797 33.55 -25.99 12.09
C ARG A 797 35.03 -26.11 11.71
N ALA A 798 35.58 -27.32 11.73
CA ALA A 798 36.97 -27.57 11.37
C ALA A 798 37.27 -27.19 9.91
N ALA A 799 36.37 -27.50 8.97
CA ALA A 799 36.49 -27.12 7.57
C ALA A 799 36.47 -25.59 7.38
N LEU A 800 35.58 -24.88 8.09
CA LEU A 800 35.53 -23.42 8.07
C LEU A 800 36.81 -22.79 8.64
N CYS A 801 37.31 -23.29 9.78
CA CYS A 801 38.58 -22.83 10.35
C CYS A 801 39.76 -23.06 9.39
N ALA A 802 39.83 -24.24 8.76
CA ALA A 802 40.88 -24.56 7.79
C ALA A 802 40.82 -23.62 6.57
N THR A 803 39.62 -23.38 6.02
CA THR A 803 39.42 -22.48 4.89
C THR A 803 39.74 -21.02 5.26
N ALA A 804 39.36 -20.58 6.46
CA ALA A 804 39.64 -19.23 6.93
C ALA A 804 41.13 -18.99 7.25
N ALA A 805 41.87 -20.05 7.59
CA ALA A 805 43.30 -20.00 7.86
C ALA A 805 44.17 -20.15 6.60
N ASP A 806 43.62 -20.69 5.52
CA ASP A 806 44.32 -20.91 4.26
C ASP A 806 44.64 -19.57 3.57
N GLN A 807 45.93 -19.27 3.48
CA GLN A 807 46.42 -18.01 2.94
C GLN A 807 46.47 -17.97 1.42
N ASP A 808 46.38 -19.13 0.77
CA ASP A 808 46.44 -19.32 -0.68
C ASP A 808 45.03 -19.36 -1.31
N SER A 809 43.99 -19.53 -0.47
CA SER A 809 42.60 -19.43 -0.90
C SER A 809 42.23 -18.00 -1.36
N PRO A 810 41.38 -17.85 -2.39
CA PRO A 810 40.87 -16.54 -2.81
C PRO A 810 40.22 -15.77 -1.66
N ALA A 811 40.40 -14.45 -1.63
CA ALA A 811 39.95 -13.63 -0.51
C ALA A 811 38.42 -13.72 -0.29
N GLU A 812 37.63 -13.93 -1.35
CA GLU A 812 36.18 -14.11 -1.32
C GLU A 812 35.75 -15.38 -0.58
N ILE A 813 36.57 -16.44 -0.68
CA ILE A 813 36.35 -17.75 -0.06
C ILE A 813 36.69 -17.66 1.43
N VAL A 814 37.81 -17.01 1.76
CA VAL A 814 38.21 -16.74 3.15
C VAL A 814 37.17 -15.85 3.85
N ALA A 815 36.69 -14.80 3.18
CA ALA A 815 35.65 -13.91 3.70
C ALA A 815 34.33 -14.66 3.99
N ALA A 816 33.91 -15.56 3.09
CA ALA A 816 32.74 -16.40 3.32
C ALA A 816 32.94 -17.32 4.53
N ALA A 817 34.12 -17.94 4.66
CA ALA A 817 34.43 -18.87 5.73
C ALA A 817 34.46 -18.18 7.10
N LEU A 818 35.08 -16.99 7.17
CA LEU A 818 35.06 -16.14 8.36
C LEU A 818 33.63 -15.76 8.73
N SER A 819 32.83 -15.29 7.78
CA SER A 819 31.45 -14.88 8.01
C SER A 819 30.57 -16.03 8.53
N SER A 820 30.74 -17.24 7.99
CA SER A 820 30.07 -18.46 8.46
C SER A 820 30.59 -18.97 9.81
N LEU A 821 31.87 -18.76 10.12
CA LEU A 821 32.46 -19.20 11.38
C LEU A 821 32.06 -18.30 12.54
N VAL A 822 31.87 -17.00 12.30
CA VAL A 822 31.49 -16.02 13.33
C VAL A 822 30.22 -16.41 14.07
N THR A 823 29.19 -16.88 13.38
CA THR A 823 27.91 -17.25 14.02
C THR A 823 28.03 -18.52 14.87
N ARG A 824 29.00 -19.39 14.56
CA ARG A 824 29.24 -20.66 15.25
C ARG A 824 30.22 -20.54 16.41
N SER A 825 31.35 -19.89 16.14
CA SER A 825 32.48 -19.75 17.04
C SER A 825 33.16 -18.40 16.82
N PRO A 826 32.62 -17.31 17.40
CA PRO A 826 33.26 -16.00 17.39
C PRO A 826 34.70 -16.02 17.92
N ALA A 827 35.00 -16.95 18.84
CA ALA A 827 36.32 -17.12 19.43
C ALA A 827 37.35 -17.66 18.43
N ASP A 828 36.96 -18.60 17.57
CA ASP A 828 37.83 -19.12 16.51
C ASP A 828 37.95 -18.10 15.36
N ALA A 829 36.85 -17.41 15.02
CA ALA A 829 36.81 -16.47 13.90
C ALA A 829 37.62 -15.19 14.14
N ALA A 830 37.55 -14.59 15.34
CA ALA A 830 38.17 -13.30 15.65
C ALA A 830 39.68 -13.22 15.34
N PRO A 831 40.54 -14.15 15.80
CA PRO A 831 41.98 -14.08 15.49
C PRO A 831 42.27 -14.29 14.00
N LEU A 832 41.52 -15.17 13.32
CA LEU A 832 41.66 -15.41 11.87
C LEU A 832 41.26 -14.16 11.06
N ALA A 833 40.17 -13.50 11.46
CA ALA A 833 39.71 -12.26 10.84
C ALA A 833 40.70 -11.11 11.03
N ALA A 834 41.27 -10.93 12.24
CA ALA A 834 42.27 -9.91 12.50
C ALA A 834 43.53 -10.11 11.63
N ALA A 835 44.01 -11.35 11.53
CA ALA A 835 45.12 -11.70 10.65
C ALA A 835 44.81 -11.43 9.18
N TRP A 836 43.61 -11.80 8.72
CA TRP A 836 43.17 -11.58 7.34
C TRP A 836 43.00 -10.09 7.00
N LEU A 837 42.41 -9.29 7.90
CA LEU A 837 42.26 -7.84 7.73
C LEU A 837 43.62 -7.12 7.60
N SER A 838 44.64 -7.58 8.32
CA SER A 838 46.00 -7.00 8.23
C SER A 838 46.62 -7.10 6.83
N ARG A 839 46.16 -8.04 6.00
CA ARG A 839 46.63 -8.27 4.63
C ARG A 839 45.96 -7.39 3.58
N SER A 840 45.02 -6.52 3.97
CA SER A 840 44.29 -5.60 3.07
C SER A 840 43.55 -6.32 1.92
N PRO A 841 42.55 -7.17 2.23
CA PRO A 841 41.89 -8.06 1.25
C PRO A 841 40.94 -7.36 0.27
N GLY A 842 40.89 -6.02 0.27
CA GLY A 842 39.95 -5.21 -0.52
C GLY A 842 38.72 -4.78 0.27
N GLU A 843 38.27 -3.55 0.06
CA GLU A 843 37.21 -2.90 0.86
C GLU A 843 35.89 -3.67 0.84
N GLY A 844 35.48 -4.19 -0.32
CA GLY A 844 34.23 -4.97 -0.46
C GLY A 844 34.16 -6.20 0.44
N LEU A 845 35.28 -6.92 0.61
CA LEU A 845 35.34 -8.13 1.43
C LEU A 845 35.51 -7.80 2.92
N VAL A 846 36.19 -6.69 3.25
CA VAL A 846 36.22 -6.15 4.60
C VAL A 846 34.78 -5.90 5.08
N HIS A 847 33.95 -5.31 4.23
CA HIS A 847 32.56 -5.02 4.59
C HIS A 847 31.74 -6.27 4.93
N GLU A 848 31.93 -7.34 4.17
CA GLU A 848 31.23 -8.60 4.41
C GLU A 848 31.57 -9.19 5.78
N VAL A 849 32.87 -9.35 6.07
CA VAL A 849 33.33 -9.98 7.31
C VAL A 849 32.97 -9.12 8.51
N LEU A 850 33.17 -7.79 8.44
CA LEU A 850 32.83 -6.91 9.55
C LEU A 850 31.34 -6.97 9.88
N ARG A 851 30.46 -6.97 8.87
CA ARG A 851 29.02 -7.09 9.09
C ARG A 851 28.64 -8.41 9.74
N ALA A 852 29.33 -9.52 9.44
CA ALA A 852 29.10 -10.78 10.15
C ALA A 852 29.45 -10.68 11.64
N PHE A 853 30.58 -10.04 12.00
CA PHE A 853 30.96 -9.79 13.40
C PHE A 853 29.99 -8.84 14.12
N LEU A 854 29.54 -7.78 13.44
CA LEU A 854 28.52 -6.89 13.96
C LEU A 854 27.16 -7.59 14.05
N GLY A 855 26.94 -8.60 13.22
CA GLY A 855 25.72 -9.40 13.16
C GLY A 855 25.67 -10.59 14.09
N ALA A 856 26.64 -10.82 14.97
CA ALA A 856 26.63 -11.95 15.90
C ALA A 856 26.87 -11.51 17.35
N ARG A 857 26.06 -12.05 18.28
CA ARG A 857 26.11 -11.66 19.70
C ARG A 857 27.53 -11.82 20.28
N GLY A 858 28.08 -10.69 20.76
CA GLY A 858 29.40 -10.64 21.40
C GLY A 858 30.59 -10.98 20.49
N ALA A 859 30.40 -10.94 19.17
CA ALA A 859 31.49 -11.15 18.22
C ALA A 859 32.31 -9.88 17.98
N ALA A 860 31.67 -8.70 17.95
CA ALA A 860 32.34 -7.40 17.82
C ALA A 860 33.41 -7.16 18.92
N ASP A 861 33.07 -7.41 20.19
CA ASP A 861 34.04 -7.30 21.31
C ASP A 861 35.25 -8.22 21.13
N ARG A 862 35.02 -9.45 20.64
CA ARG A 862 36.10 -10.42 20.40
C ARG A 862 36.99 -9.99 19.24
N LEU A 863 36.41 -9.44 18.17
CA LEU A 863 37.19 -8.86 17.08
C LEU A 863 37.99 -7.66 17.57
N ALA A 864 37.42 -6.79 18.39
CA ALA A 864 38.13 -5.66 18.98
C ALA A 864 39.35 -6.14 19.78
N ILE A 865 39.19 -7.16 20.63
CA ILE A 865 40.30 -7.79 21.38
C ILE A 865 41.35 -8.34 20.41
N ALA A 866 40.95 -9.07 19.37
CA ALA A 866 41.87 -9.66 18.39
C ALA A 866 42.63 -8.62 17.55
N LEU A 867 42.04 -7.44 17.31
CA LEU A 867 42.65 -6.35 16.57
C LEU A 867 43.65 -5.53 17.41
N GLN A 868 43.68 -5.69 18.74
CA GLN A 868 44.65 -4.99 19.58
C GLN A 868 46.09 -5.33 19.16
N GLY A 869 46.86 -4.32 18.78
CA GLY A 869 48.24 -4.49 18.32
C GLY A 869 48.39 -5.00 16.88
N THR A 870 47.29 -5.17 16.14
CA THR A 870 47.32 -5.51 14.71
C THR A 870 47.48 -4.26 13.86
N ALA A 871 48.46 -4.24 12.94
CA ALA A 871 48.64 -3.13 12.01
C ALA A 871 47.64 -3.24 10.85
N LEU A 872 46.75 -2.24 10.72
CA LEU A 872 45.82 -2.11 9.61
C LEU A 872 46.26 -0.98 8.68
N THR A 873 46.01 -1.13 7.38
CA THR A 873 46.16 -0.01 6.45
C THR A 873 45.04 1.01 6.68
N PRO A 874 45.27 2.31 6.42
CA PRO A 874 44.22 3.32 6.58
C PRO A 874 42.97 3.04 5.74
N ALA A 875 43.12 2.41 4.58
CA ALA A 875 41.99 2.02 3.72
C ALA A 875 41.12 0.93 4.37
N THR A 876 41.73 -0.17 4.83
CA THR A 876 41.00 -1.24 5.54
C THR A 876 40.36 -0.74 6.83
N ALA A 877 41.06 0.09 7.60
CA ALA A 877 40.52 0.69 8.82
C ALA A 877 39.32 1.59 8.53
N ARG A 878 39.37 2.42 7.47
CA ARG A 878 38.22 3.23 7.04
C ARG A 878 37.02 2.39 6.61
N ALA A 879 37.23 1.36 5.79
CA ALA A 879 36.15 0.48 5.33
C ALA A 879 35.47 -0.24 6.50
N ALA A 880 36.24 -0.75 7.45
CA ALA A 880 35.70 -1.39 8.66
C ALA A 880 34.97 -0.38 9.56
N LEU A 881 35.54 0.82 9.76
CA LEU A 881 34.92 1.87 10.57
C LEU A 881 33.58 2.31 9.98
N GLN A 882 33.46 2.38 8.66
CA GLN A 882 32.20 2.69 7.99
C GLN A 882 31.07 1.72 8.39
N ASP A 883 31.31 0.41 8.40
CA ASP A 883 30.26 -0.54 8.81
C ASP A 883 29.95 -0.47 10.30
N VAL A 884 30.97 -0.23 11.14
CA VAL A 884 30.75 -0.04 12.57
C VAL A 884 29.83 1.16 12.81
N THR A 885 30.06 2.28 12.12
CA THR A 885 29.19 3.45 12.21
C THR A 885 27.81 3.23 11.59
N ALA A 886 27.73 2.44 10.51
CA ALA A 886 26.47 2.13 9.82
C ALA A 886 25.64 1.02 10.51
N ALA A 887 26.22 0.30 11.48
CA ALA A 887 25.52 -0.75 12.24
C ALA A 887 24.36 -0.19 13.07
N GLY A 888 24.28 1.14 13.23
CA GLY A 888 23.21 1.78 13.97
C GLY A 888 23.32 1.58 15.48
N ARG A 889 24.44 1.11 16.02
CA ARG A 889 24.68 0.98 17.47
C ARG A 889 26.13 1.28 17.83
N PRO A 890 26.42 1.78 19.05
CA PRO A 890 27.79 2.06 19.48
C PRO A 890 28.60 0.78 19.66
N GLU A 891 29.83 0.76 19.13
CA GLU A 891 30.80 -0.34 19.29
C GLU A 891 32.16 0.26 19.72
N PRO A 892 32.26 0.79 20.95
CA PRO A 892 33.36 1.67 21.35
C PRO A 892 34.75 1.02 21.24
N GLY A 893 34.83 -0.30 21.44
CA GLY A 893 36.08 -1.06 21.29
C GLY A 893 36.60 -1.06 19.85
N LEU A 894 35.71 -1.34 18.87
CA LEU A 894 36.06 -1.30 17.46
C LEU A 894 36.26 0.13 16.95
N GLU A 895 35.39 1.07 17.36
CA GLU A 895 35.50 2.49 16.98
C GLU A 895 36.84 3.09 17.37
N ALA A 896 37.31 2.84 18.60
CA ALA A 896 38.59 3.35 19.08
C ALA A 896 39.77 2.79 18.27
N ILE A 897 39.79 1.49 18.02
CA ILE A 897 40.88 0.81 17.30
C ILE A 897 40.89 1.27 15.83
N LEU A 898 39.76 1.19 15.15
CA LEU A 898 39.63 1.50 13.73
C LEU A 898 39.80 3.01 13.46
N GLY A 899 39.26 3.87 14.33
CA GLY A 899 39.43 5.33 14.24
C GLY A 899 40.89 5.77 14.39
N SER A 900 41.65 5.11 15.28
CA SER A 900 43.09 5.38 15.40
C SER A 900 43.87 5.00 14.14
N ALA A 901 43.47 3.91 13.47
CA ALA A 901 44.12 3.39 12.27
C ALA A 901 43.68 4.07 10.96
N SER A 902 42.51 4.71 10.93
CA SER A 902 41.93 5.33 9.72
C SER A 902 42.50 6.71 9.37
N ALA A 903 43.19 7.36 10.31
CA ALA A 903 43.73 8.73 10.22
C ALA A 903 42.69 9.84 9.92
N THR A 904 41.41 9.57 10.15
CA THR A 904 40.32 10.55 10.03
C THR A 904 40.12 11.25 11.38
N GLY A 905 40.31 12.57 11.44
CA GLY A 905 39.84 13.37 12.56
C GLY A 905 38.32 13.24 12.65
N GLY A 906 37.78 12.93 13.82
CA GLY A 906 36.35 12.64 14.02
C GLY A 906 35.39 13.77 13.60
N PRO A 907 34.09 13.63 13.92
CA PRO A 907 33.01 14.46 13.38
C PRO A 907 33.31 15.97 13.40
N ARG A 908 33.17 16.66 12.25
CA ARG A 908 33.34 18.12 12.16
C ARG A 908 32.30 18.82 13.04
N SER A 909 32.77 19.54 14.06
CA SER A 909 31.94 20.43 14.87
C SER A 909 32.03 21.88 14.36
N MET A 910 30.89 22.58 14.25
CA MET A 910 30.80 23.98 13.81
C MET A 910 30.02 24.83 14.82
N THR A 911 30.54 26.03 15.11
CA THR A 911 29.85 27.06 15.90
C THR A 911 28.65 27.65 15.15
N ALA A 912 27.72 28.29 15.87
CA ALA A 912 26.55 28.95 15.26
C ALA A 912 26.94 30.01 14.22
N ALA A 913 27.99 30.79 14.47
CA ALA A 913 28.49 31.80 13.53
C ALA A 913 29.00 31.17 12.22
N GLN A 914 29.79 30.09 12.33
CA GLN A 914 30.29 29.37 11.15
C GLN A 914 29.15 28.75 10.32
N ARG A 915 28.10 28.25 10.97
CA ARG A 915 26.90 27.74 10.28
C ARG A 915 26.18 28.87 9.52
N ALA A 916 25.99 30.03 10.15
CA ALA A 916 25.35 31.18 9.51
C ALA A 916 26.14 31.70 8.29
N GLU A 917 27.46 31.75 8.38
CA GLU A 917 28.29 32.14 7.23
C GLU A 917 28.23 31.13 6.09
N LEU A 918 28.18 29.82 6.40
CA LEU A 918 28.05 28.77 5.40
C LEU A 918 26.69 28.82 4.70
N LEU A 919 25.62 29.06 5.45
CA LEU A 919 24.27 29.25 4.89
C LEU A 919 24.21 30.47 3.95
N THR A 920 24.89 31.57 4.32
CA THR A 920 25.01 32.75 3.46
C THR A 920 25.79 32.42 2.18
N LEU A 921 26.91 31.70 2.31
CA LEU A 921 27.71 31.27 1.16
C LEU A 921 26.92 30.35 0.22
N ALA A 922 26.15 29.40 0.77
CA ALA A 922 25.31 28.50 0.00
C ALA A 922 24.21 29.22 -0.79
N ARG A 923 23.70 30.35 -0.27
CA ARG A 923 22.68 31.19 -0.92
C ARG A 923 23.27 32.10 -2.00
N ASP A 924 24.38 32.78 -1.68
CA ASP A 924 24.83 33.95 -2.45
C ASP A 924 26.09 33.68 -3.31
N GLY A 925 26.84 32.61 -3.06
CA GLY A 925 28.16 32.40 -3.67
C GLY A 925 28.51 30.95 -4.03
N ALA A 926 27.57 30.02 -3.91
CA ALA A 926 27.75 28.61 -4.21
C ALA A 926 27.12 28.21 -5.56
N ASP A 927 27.49 27.03 -6.06
CA ASP A 927 27.11 26.52 -7.38
C ASP A 927 26.43 25.16 -7.26
N ALA A 928 25.15 25.12 -7.65
CA ALA A 928 24.33 23.91 -7.59
C ALA A 928 24.83 22.80 -8.52
N THR A 929 25.46 23.11 -9.66
CA THR A 929 26.03 22.11 -10.57
C THR A 929 27.25 21.43 -9.94
N ARG A 930 28.13 22.19 -9.28
CA ARG A 930 29.23 21.59 -8.49
C ARG A 930 28.71 20.78 -7.31
N GLY A 931 27.66 21.25 -6.66
CA GLY A 931 26.99 20.52 -5.59
C GLY A 931 26.40 19.18 -6.03
N ALA A 932 25.80 19.13 -7.22
CA ALA A 932 25.29 17.89 -7.82
C ALA A 932 26.40 16.87 -8.06
N ALA A 933 27.57 17.31 -8.56
CA ALA A 933 28.73 16.44 -8.73
C ALA A 933 29.25 15.87 -7.39
N ILE A 934 29.21 16.67 -6.31
CA ILE A 934 29.57 16.22 -4.96
C ILE A 934 28.57 15.18 -4.45
N TYR A 935 27.26 15.41 -4.62
CA TYR A 935 26.21 14.45 -4.26
C TYR A 935 26.39 13.09 -4.96
N ALA A 936 26.75 13.12 -6.24
CA ALA A 936 26.99 11.93 -7.06
C ALA A 936 28.35 11.25 -6.76
N ALA A 937 29.24 11.88 -5.98
CA ALA A 937 30.58 11.36 -5.74
C ALA A 937 30.55 10.04 -4.96
N ALA A 938 31.23 9.02 -5.49
CA ALA A 938 31.30 7.68 -4.90
C ALA A 938 31.83 7.68 -3.45
N GLN A 939 32.66 8.67 -3.09
CA GLN A 939 33.22 8.82 -1.74
C GLN A 939 32.19 9.20 -0.67
N LEU A 940 31.13 9.94 -1.03
CA LEU A 940 30.08 10.35 -0.09
C LEU A 940 28.89 9.40 -0.11
N ARG A 941 28.71 8.63 -1.18
CA ARG A 941 27.64 7.62 -1.33
C ARG A 941 26.22 8.16 -1.10
N CYS A 942 25.99 9.48 -1.16
CA CYS A 942 24.66 10.06 -0.95
C CYS A 942 23.65 9.43 -1.92
N ILE A 943 24.01 9.28 -3.19
CA ILE A 943 23.17 8.63 -4.22
C ILE A 943 22.89 7.13 -3.94
N ALA A 944 23.75 6.44 -3.20
CA ALA A 944 23.53 5.03 -2.87
C ALA A 944 22.41 4.84 -1.83
N CYS A 945 22.17 5.86 -0.99
CA CYS A 945 21.11 5.82 0.03
C CYS A 945 19.90 6.65 -0.37
N HIS A 946 20.10 7.82 -0.98
CA HIS A 946 19.06 8.77 -1.31
C HIS A 946 18.74 8.76 -2.78
N ARG A 947 17.45 8.90 -3.09
CA ARG A 947 16.95 9.04 -4.45
C ARG A 947 16.60 10.49 -4.74
N ILE A 948 16.92 10.95 -5.95
CA ILE A 948 16.37 12.15 -6.57
C ILE A 948 15.68 11.68 -7.85
N ASP A 949 14.38 11.91 -7.91
CA ASP A 949 13.45 11.43 -8.93
C ASP A 949 13.45 9.92 -9.07
N ARG A 950 14.06 9.40 -10.14
CA ARG A 950 14.15 7.97 -10.41
C ARG A 950 15.57 7.40 -10.17
N GLU A 951 16.53 8.24 -9.78
CA GLU A 951 17.93 7.84 -9.62
C GLU A 951 18.38 7.84 -8.16
N GLY A 952 19.05 6.76 -7.74
CA GLY A 952 19.60 6.57 -6.39
C GLY A 952 18.85 5.54 -5.52
N GLY A 953 19.27 5.42 -4.26
CA GLY A 953 18.84 4.37 -3.34
C GLY A 953 17.57 4.68 -2.52
N ARG A 954 17.08 3.66 -1.77
CA ARG A 954 15.86 3.74 -0.95
C ARG A 954 16.09 3.60 0.56
N VAL A 955 17.36 3.56 0.97
CA VAL A 955 17.76 3.49 2.39
C VAL A 955 17.50 4.82 3.09
N GLY A 956 17.75 5.93 2.42
CA GLY A 956 17.50 7.28 2.91
C GLY A 956 16.22 7.90 2.31
N PRO A 957 15.74 9.02 2.89
CA PRO A 957 14.64 9.80 2.34
C PRO A 957 14.83 10.17 0.86
N ASN A 958 13.76 10.09 0.06
CA ASN A 958 13.74 10.69 -1.27
C ASN A 958 13.91 12.22 -1.16
N LEU A 959 14.88 12.76 -1.91
CA LEU A 959 15.31 14.16 -1.88
C LEU A 959 14.76 15.01 -3.04
N THR A 960 13.96 14.48 -3.98
CA THR A 960 13.38 15.24 -5.11
C THR A 960 12.86 16.61 -4.73
N ALA A 961 12.10 16.67 -3.64
CA ALA A 961 11.44 17.90 -3.19
C ALA A 961 12.06 18.45 -1.90
N ILE A 962 13.28 18.04 -1.53
CA ILE A 962 13.83 18.36 -0.20
C ILE A 962 14.08 19.87 -0.04
N GLY A 963 14.49 20.55 -1.10
CA GLY A 963 14.71 22.00 -1.06
C GLY A 963 13.42 22.78 -0.86
N ALA A 964 12.33 22.36 -1.50
CA ALA A 964 10.99 22.93 -1.28
C ALA A 964 10.40 22.56 0.10
N ALA A 965 10.72 21.36 0.61
CA ALA A 965 10.12 20.80 1.82
C ALA A 965 10.96 20.98 3.11
N SER A 966 12.16 21.56 3.06
CA SER A 966 13.04 21.69 4.22
C SER A 966 13.84 22.99 4.19
N GLN A 967 14.13 23.52 5.38
CA GLN A 967 14.90 24.75 5.54
C GLN A 967 16.41 24.48 5.39
N PRO A 968 17.19 25.43 4.84
CA PRO A 968 18.64 25.25 4.64
C PRO A 968 19.43 24.90 5.92
N ASP A 969 19.05 25.44 7.07
CA ASP A 969 19.69 25.17 8.36
C ASP A 969 19.46 23.73 8.84
N TYR A 970 18.24 23.20 8.64
CA TYR A 970 17.90 21.81 8.91
C TYR A 970 18.70 20.85 8.02
N LEU A 971 18.90 21.19 6.75
CA LEU A 971 19.72 20.39 5.83
C LEU A 971 21.18 20.37 6.27
N LEU A 972 21.73 21.53 6.64
CA LEU A 972 23.08 21.62 7.17
C LEU A 972 23.25 20.81 8.46
N GLU A 973 22.30 20.90 9.39
CA GLU A 973 22.32 20.11 10.63
C GLU A 973 22.26 18.62 10.33
N SER A 974 21.41 18.19 9.40
CA SER A 974 21.26 16.78 9.02
C SER A 974 22.54 16.21 8.38
N LEU A 975 23.32 17.04 7.67
CA LEU A 975 24.62 16.66 7.11
C LEU A 975 25.71 16.51 8.19
N LEU A 976 25.70 17.37 9.21
CA LEU A 976 26.71 17.38 10.27
C LEU A 976 26.40 16.40 11.41
N GLU A 977 25.12 16.25 11.75
CA GLU A 977 24.63 15.53 12.93
C GLU A 977 23.46 14.58 12.55
N PRO A 978 23.68 13.57 11.69
CA PRO A 978 22.61 12.75 11.11
C PRO A 978 21.81 11.91 12.13
N ALA A 979 22.37 11.67 13.32
CA ALA A 979 21.69 10.96 14.42
C ALA A 979 20.83 11.88 15.31
N LYS A 980 20.93 13.21 15.15
CA LYS A 980 20.20 14.17 16.00
C LYS A 980 18.72 14.20 15.69
N ASN A 981 18.38 14.14 14.40
CA ASN A 981 17.00 14.15 13.90
C ASN A 981 16.88 13.15 12.75
N VAL A 982 16.39 11.94 13.03
CA VAL A 982 16.13 10.94 12.00
C VAL A 982 14.69 11.08 11.52
N LYS A 983 14.49 11.19 10.20
CA LYS A 983 13.17 11.31 9.60
C LYS A 983 12.30 10.10 9.97
N GLU A 984 11.04 10.34 10.26
CA GLU A 984 10.05 9.28 10.49
C GLU A 984 10.02 8.29 9.32
N GLY A 985 9.90 6.99 9.63
CA GLY A 985 9.99 5.89 8.66
C GLY A 985 11.43 5.54 8.25
N TYR A 986 12.44 6.26 8.74
CA TYR A 986 13.87 5.99 8.52
C TYR A 986 14.63 5.75 9.83
N ALA A 987 13.93 5.68 10.95
CA ALA A 987 14.49 5.24 12.22
C ALA A 987 14.86 3.76 12.13
N SER A 988 16.10 3.43 12.45
CA SER A 988 16.55 2.04 12.46
C SER A 988 16.10 1.34 13.75
N VAL A 989 15.95 0.03 13.66
CA VAL A 989 15.79 -0.87 14.79
C VAL A 989 16.91 -1.90 14.77
N VAL A 990 17.34 -2.31 15.96
CA VAL A 990 18.28 -3.40 16.16
C VAL A 990 17.51 -4.59 16.73
N VAL A 991 17.50 -5.68 15.98
CA VAL A 991 16.83 -6.94 16.29
C VAL A 991 17.89 -7.99 16.61
N LEU A 992 17.72 -8.66 17.73
CA LEU A 992 18.50 -9.82 18.12
C LEU A 992 17.60 -11.04 18.00
N THR A 993 18.01 -12.01 17.19
CA THR A 993 17.23 -13.21 16.93
C THR A 993 17.58 -14.34 17.91
N THR A 994 16.72 -15.35 17.99
CA THR A 994 16.86 -16.51 18.90
C THR A 994 18.06 -17.39 18.56
N ASP A 995 18.55 -17.35 17.32
CA ASP A 995 19.79 -17.98 16.87
C ASP A 995 21.04 -17.09 17.07
N GLY A 996 20.88 -15.93 17.71
CA GLY A 996 21.98 -15.06 18.13
C GLY A 996 22.48 -14.08 17.06
N LEU A 997 21.74 -13.91 15.96
CA LEU A 997 22.04 -12.90 14.94
C LEU A 997 21.54 -11.52 15.38
N VAL A 998 22.33 -10.50 15.09
CA VAL A 998 21.96 -9.10 15.30
C VAL A 998 21.74 -8.45 13.95
N VAL A 999 20.52 -8.03 13.67
CA VAL A 999 20.15 -7.35 12.43
C VAL A 999 19.80 -5.90 12.75
N SER A 1000 20.35 -4.97 11.98
CA SER A 1000 20.04 -3.55 12.10
C SER A 1000 19.50 -3.04 10.76
N GLY A 1001 18.42 -2.29 10.80
CA GLY A 1001 17.82 -1.75 9.58
C GLY A 1001 16.57 -0.92 9.84
N ILE A 1002 16.07 -0.30 8.77
CA ILE A 1002 14.84 0.48 8.78
C ILE A 1002 13.66 -0.48 8.61
N PRO A 1003 12.64 -0.45 9.49
CA PRO A 1003 11.41 -1.22 9.28
C PRO A 1003 10.72 -0.83 7.97
N VAL A 1004 10.62 -1.77 7.03
CA VAL A 1004 9.90 -1.61 5.75
C VAL A 1004 8.44 -2.06 5.90
N SER A 1005 8.24 -3.19 6.56
CA SER A 1005 6.91 -3.72 6.85
C SER A 1005 6.95 -4.60 8.10
N ARG A 1006 5.80 -4.71 8.78
CA ARG A 1006 5.60 -5.62 9.90
C ARG A 1006 4.21 -6.21 9.77
N SER A 1007 4.12 -7.54 9.77
CA SER A 1007 2.87 -8.30 9.82
C SER A 1007 2.70 -8.95 11.19
N ASP A 1008 1.66 -9.78 11.35
CA ASP A 1008 1.47 -10.66 12.50
C ASP A 1008 2.48 -11.82 12.55
N ARG A 1009 3.22 -12.08 11.45
CA ARG A 1009 4.15 -13.21 11.33
C ARG A 1009 5.61 -12.81 11.20
N GLU A 1010 5.89 -11.68 10.55
CA GLU A 1010 7.25 -11.26 10.21
C GLU A 1010 7.46 -9.75 10.29
N LEU A 1011 8.71 -9.36 10.52
CA LEU A 1011 9.27 -8.02 10.41
C LEU A 1011 10.23 -8.01 9.21
N VAL A 1012 10.05 -7.06 8.30
CA VAL A 1012 10.96 -6.83 7.18
C VAL A 1012 11.76 -5.56 7.45
N LEU A 1013 13.07 -5.70 7.54
CA LEU A 1013 14.01 -4.60 7.70
C LEU A 1013 14.74 -4.34 6.38
N ARG A 1014 15.03 -3.08 6.07
CA ARG A 1014 15.96 -2.68 5.02
C ARG A 1014 17.26 -2.25 5.66
N ASP A 1015 18.34 -2.95 5.35
CA ASP A 1015 19.66 -2.61 5.86
C ASP A 1015 20.27 -1.41 5.10
N ALA A 1016 21.49 -1.00 5.50
CA ALA A 1016 22.22 0.10 4.88
C ALA A 1016 22.64 -0.16 3.40
N LEU A 1017 22.45 -1.39 2.89
CA LEU A 1017 22.74 -1.79 1.51
C LEU A 1017 21.50 -1.87 0.63
N ASP A 1018 20.35 -1.40 1.13
CA ASP A 1018 19.06 -1.53 0.45
C ASP A 1018 18.58 -2.99 0.33
N LYS A 1019 19.09 -3.90 1.18
CA LYS A 1019 18.65 -5.30 1.21
C LYS A 1019 17.53 -5.48 2.23
N GLU A 1020 16.45 -6.13 1.79
CA GLU A 1020 15.35 -6.51 2.67
C GLU A 1020 15.65 -7.83 3.39
N ILE A 1021 15.59 -7.81 4.72
CA ILE A 1021 15.81 -8.92 5.62
C ILE A 1021 14.48 -9.22 6.32
N ARG A 1022 13.94 -10.41 6.07
CA ARG A 1022 12.68 -10.88 6.68
C ARG A 1022 13.00 -11.70 7.93
N ILE A 1023 12.42 -11.33 9.05
CA ILE A 1023 12.62 -11.97 10.35
C ILE A 1023 11.25 -12.38 10.86
N ARG A 1024 11.02 -13.66 11.14
CA ARG A 1024 9.77 -14.08 11.76
C ARG A 1024 9.69 -13.51 13.16
N LEU A 1025 8.53 -13.00 13.58
CA LEU A 1025 8.38 -12.39 14.90
C LEU A 1025 8.69 -13.37 16.05
N VAL A 1026 8.43 -14.67 15.83
CA VAL A 1026 8.76 -15.73 16.80
C VAL A 1026 10.26 -16.00 16.93
N ASP A 1027 11.06 -15.55 15.97
CA ASP A 1027 12.51 -15.70 15.98
C ASP A 1027 13.20 -14.45 16.58
N ILE A 1028 12.45 -13.43 17.03
CA ILE A 1028 13.00 -12.23 17.69
C ILE A 1028 13.13 -12.48 19.20
N ASP A 1029 14.36 -12.39 19.71
CA ASP A 1029 14.69 -12.45 21.14
C ASP A 1029 14.60 -11.06 21.80
N GLU A 1030 15.25 -10.05 21.19
CA GLU A 1030 15.21 -8.66 21.66
C GLU A 1030 15.06 -7.65 20.49
N GLU A 1031 14.36 -6.55 20.72
CA GLU A 1031 14.19 -5.44 19.76
C GLU A 1031 14.50 -4.12 20.51
N SER A 1032 15.36 -3.28 19.93
CA SER A 1032 15.74 -2.00 20.52
C SER A 1032 15.88 -0.89 19.46
N PRO A 1033 15.67 0.39 19.82
CA PRO A 1033 15.91 1.50 18.89
C PRO A 1033 17.38 1.57 18.48
N GLY A 1034 17.63 1.73 17.18
CA GLY A 1034 18.97 2.01 16.64
C GLY A 1034 19.24 3.51 16.45
N THR A 1035 20.44 3.83 15.96
CA THR A 1035 20.88 5.17 15.54
C THR A 1035 20.74 5.34 14.03
N SER A 1036 20.95 6.55 13.50
CA SER A 1036 20.83 6.81 12.06
C SER A 1036 21.73 5.89 11.23
N LEU A 1037 21.20 5.34 10.12
CA LEU A 1037 22.01 4.60 9.15
C LEU A 1037 22.92 5.53 8.31
N MET A 1038 22.68 6.85 8.33
CA MET A 1038 23.59 7.82 7.72
C MET A 1038 24.82 8.00 8.63
N PRO A 1039 26.05 7.70 8.15
CA PRO A 1039 27.24 7.76 8.99
C PRO A 1039 27.55 9.17 9.49
N ALA A 1040 27.93 9.29 10.76
CA ALA A 1040 28.49 10.53 11.29
C ALA A 1040 29.85 10.83 10.63
N GLY A 1041 30.14 12.11 10.37
CA GLY A 1041 31.40 12.57 9.78
C GLY A 1041 31.54 12.36 8.27
N LEU A 1042 30.46 11.98 7.57
CA LEU A 1042 30.47 11.75 6.12
C LEU A 1042 30.95 12.97 5.31
N VAL A 1043 30.64 14.18 5.76
CA VAL A 1043 30.98 15.45 5.09
C VAL A 1043 32.29 16.08 5.58
N ASP A 1044 33.02 15.43 6.49
CA ASP A 1044 34.19 16.02 7.15
C ASP A 1044 35.36 16.25 6.18
N GLY A 1045 35.45 15.43 5.13
CA GLY A 1045 36.44 15.55 4.07
C GLY A 1045 36.18 16.70 3.08
N LEU A 1046 35.03 17.37 3.16
CA LEU A 1046 34.70 18.47 2.25
C LEU A 1046 35.32 19.80 2.70
N SER A 1047 35.78 20.60 1.74
CA SER A 1047 36.11 22.01 1.99
C SER A 1047 34.86 22.81 2.37
N ARG A 1048 35.05 24.03 2.86
CA ARG A 1048 33.94 24.95 3.17
C ARG A 1048 33.11 25.25 1.93
N GLU A 1049 33.76 25.48 0.79
CA GLU A 1049 33.15 25.79 -0.50
C GLU A 1049 32.40 24.57 -1.04
N GLN A 1050 32.99 23.37 -0.96
CA GLN A 1050 32.35 22.13 -1.38
C GLN A 1050 31.09 21.82 -0.57
N LEU A 1051 31.13 22.05 0.75
CA LEU A 1051 29.95 21.88 1.60
C LEU A 1051 28.86 22.91 1.27
N ALA A 1052 29.24 24.16 0.94
CA ALA A 1052 28.30 25.18 0.51
C ALA A 1052 27.66 24.86 -0.85
N ASP A 1053 28.45 24.37 -1.82
CA ASP A 1053 27.97 23.90 -3.14
C ASP A 1053 26.97 22.74 -2.98
N LEU A 1054 27.29 21.74 -2.15
CA LEU A 1054 26.37 20.63 -1.84
C LEU A 1054 25.06 21.13 -1.21
N LEU A 1055 25.15 22.05 -0.25
CA LEU A 1055 23.97 22.63 0.40
C LEU A 1055 23.12 23.44 -0.58
N CYS A 1056 23.75 24.25 -1.44
CA CYS A 1056 23.10 25.02 -2.51
C CYS A 1056 22.29 24.10 -3.43
N TYR A 1057 22.90 23.00 -3.88
CA TYR A 1057 22.23 22.00 -4.69
C TYR A 1057 20.98 21.43 -3.98
N LEU A 1058 21.12 20.95 -2.73
CA LEU A 1058 19.99 20.37 -1.99
C LEU A 1058 18.84 21.37 -1.77
N VAL A 1059 19.14 22.65 -1.54
CA VAL A 1059 18.15 23.72 -1.36
C VAL A 1059 17.40 24.05 -2.66
N SER A 1060 18.06 23.87 -3.81
CA SER A 1060 17.44 24.12 -5.12
C SER A 1060 16.43 23.04 -5.55
N LEU A 1061 16.52 21.83 -4.98
CA LEU A 1061 15.69 20.68 -5.35
C LEU A 1061 14.20 20.95 -5.08
N GLY A 1062 13.38 20.83 -6.14
CA GLY A 1062 11.93 21.01 -6.09
C GLY A 1062 11.43 22.47 -6.12
N ARG A 1063 12.32 23.47 -6.31
CA ARG A 1063 11.93 24.90 -6.34
C ARG A 1063 11.89 25.53 -7.74
N THR A 1064 12.69 25.07 -8.71
CA THR A 1064 12.78 25.69 -10.06
C THR A 1064 13.09 24.68 -11.15
N ALA A 1065 12.48 24.83 -12.34
CA ALA A 1065 12.74 23.99 -13.52
C ALA A 1065 14.18 24.13 -14.06
N ALA A 1066 14.83 25.29 -13.88
CA ALA A 1066 16.15 25.59 -14.45
C ALA A 1066 17.29 24.70 -13.94
N VAL A 1067 17.15 24.06 -12.76
CA VAL A 1067 18.12 23.08 -12.25
C VAL A 1067 17.79 21.65 -12.69
N GLU A 1068 16.54 21.39 -13.10
CA GLU A 1068 16.14 20.12 -13.72
C GLU A 1068 16.53 20.06 -15.20
N GLU A 1069 16.56 21.19 -15.90
CA GLU A 1069 16.98 21.28 -17.32
C GLU A 1069 18.51 21.29 -17.51
N ALA A 1070 19.27 21.65 -16.47
CA ALA A 1070 20.74 21.57 -16.47
C ALA A 1070 21.27 20.14 -16.21
N ARG A 1071 20.38 19.15 -16.13
CA ARG A 1071 20.66 17.73 -15.87
C ARG A 1071 21.12 16.97 -17.10
#